data_AF-A0A2K3PEQ5-F1
#
_entry.id   AF-A0A2K3PEQ5-F1
#
_cell.length_a   1.000
_cell.length_b   1.000
_cell.length_c   1.000
_cell.angle_alpha   90.00
_cell.angle_beta   90.00
_cell.angle_gamma   90.00
#
_symmetry.space_group_name_H-M   'P 1'
#
loop_
_entity.id
_entity.type
_entity.pdbx_description
1 polymer ?
#
loop_
_entity_poly.entity_id
_entity_poly.type
_entity_poly.pdbx_seq_one_letter_code
_entity_poly.pdbx_strand_id
1 'polypeptide(L)'
;KRNKKTNIRLILFPLFLCILLVVLQHLVDNQLDKPEFKCGCICTNDSETCGDSEKVCGVQYSDQNQVLACAVPNPPEWPPLLQLPTGEFWYYTMLFTADNVSFGQMVTDNMFPSELTMNYTDIMASLATNVLGSGVTPDSNNFIEPAFTSDRPIFYLQTHCPQDNFSFPDIYQIGGMQQYANSFSYKIAGFTVEKDIICARGVNLWWFSASEINHQLYLQEINTIVSAFDFLNSNENGFNVTVWYKSNYKGVNDFGPTELLRFPRSVNLISNAYLQFLLGPGTKMLFEFVKEMPKSETPIRIEIASLLGGLFYTWVILQLFPVVLTSLVYEKQHKLRIMMKMHGLGDGPYWTITYGYFLVLSVIYMLCFVIFGSVLGLKFFTLNDYSIQFVFYFIYINLQVSLAFLLASFFSNVKTATVTAYIGVFGTGLLSGFLFQFFIEDSSFPRGWIIFMELYPGFALYRVLYEFAQSATSGSNSGTNGMRWQDLSDNTNGMKEVLIIMFAEWIVVLFVAYYIDQVFSTGSGKSPLFFLKGFQKKPLSSFKKLSIQRQGSNVLAQMEKPDVIQEVISLGNMGLNPPLHTQHVKDVGDCNEGRPNAAIKLLAADGNSGGILNTILSVFEHRFFIKEKVEQLLLEPTIDHAIVCDDLKKFYPGRDGNPGKFAVKELFLAVPRGECFGMLGPNGAGKTSFISMMIGLTKPTSGAAYVQGLDIRTHMDGIYSNMGVCPQHK
;
A
#
# COMPACT_ATOMS: atom_id res chain seq x y z
N LYS A 1 31.59 1.12 -10.74
CA LYS A 1 30.71 2.10 -11.41
C LYS A 1 29.28 1.53 -11.43
N ARG A 2 28.40 1.89 -10.47
CA ARG A 2 26.98 1.51 -10.55
C ARG A 2 26.38 2.10 -11.83
N ASN A 3 25.56 1.32 -12.51
CA ASN A 3 25.21 1.47 -13.92
C ASN A 3 24.33 2.72 -14.15
N LYS A 4 24.95 3.90 -14.38
CA LYS A 4 24.25 5.21 -14.52
C LYS A 4 23.06 5.14 -15.49
N LYS A 5 23.19 4.39 -16.59
CA LYS A 5 22.12 4.19 -17.58
C LYS A 5 20.87 3.54 -16.99
N THR A 6 21.03 2.58 -16.09
CA THR A 6 19.91 1.89 -15.43
C THR A 6 19.18 2.81 -14.47
N ASN A 7 19.91 3.59 -13.65
CA ASN A 7 19.29 4.55 -12.73
C ASN A 7 18.52 5.65 -13.49
N ILE A 8 19.06 6.15 -14.61
CA ILE A 8 18.38 7.15 -15.44
C ILE A 8 17.09 6.58 -16.01
N ARG A 9 17.10 5.34 -16.53
CA ARG A 9 15.88 4.68 -17.05
C ARG A 9 14.82 4.51 -15.97
N LEU A 10 15.22 4.20 -14.74
CA LEU A 10 14.32 4.07 -13.61
C LEU A 10 13.68 5.40 -13.22
N ILE A 11 14.44 6.49 -13.21
CA ILE A 11 13.91 7.84 -12.90
C ILE A 11 13.01 8.36 -14.03
N LEU A 12 13.23 7.95 -15.28
CA LEU A 12 12.37 8.31 -16.41
C LEU A 12 11.09 7.47 -16.50
N PHE A 13 11.01 6.32 -15.83
CA PHE A 13 9.84 5.45 -15.88
C PHE A 13 8.54 6.15 -15.40
N PRO A 14 8.53 6.88 -14.26
CA PRO A 14 7.40 7.70 -13.86
C PRO A 14 6.92 8.69 -14.93
N LEU A 15 7.83 9.30 -15.69
CA LEU A 15 7.48 10.24 -16.75
C LEU A 15 6.72 9.55 -17.88
N PHE A 16 7.23 8.44 -18.41
CA PHE A 16 6.53 7.68 -19.46
C PHE A 16 5.14 7.24 -19.01
N LEU A 17 5.02 6.84 -17.76
CA LEU A 17 3.78 6.40 -17.16
C LEU A 17 2.76 7.53 -16.97
N CYS A 18 3.20 8.70 -16.49
CA CYS A 18 2.29 9.86 -16.40
C CYS A 18 1.86 10.33 -17.79
N ILE A 19 2.75 10.30 -18.80
CA ILE A 19 2.39 10.59 -20.20
C ILE A 19 1.33 9.59 -20.69
N LEU A 20 1.49 8.30 -20.41
CA LEU A 20 0.50 7.28 -20.78
C LEU A 20 -0.88 7.56 -20.17
N LEU A 21 -0.92 7.95 -18.88
CA LEU A 21 -2.18 8.32 -18.22
C LEU A 21 -2.83 9.54 -18.87
N VAL A 22 -2.05 10.56 -19.22
CA VAL A 22 -2.57 11.76 -19.91
C VAL A 22 -3.10 11.42 -21.30
N VAL A 23 -2.40 10.55 -22.04
CA VAL A 23 -2.87 10.09 -23.36
C VAL A 23 -4.18 9.31 -23.21
N LEU A 24 -4.28 8.42 -22.22
CA LEU A 24 -5.52 7.70 -21.92
C LEU A 24 -6.64 8.66 -21.51
N GLN A 25 -6.35 9.65 -20.67
CA GLN A 25 -7.30 10.68 -20.26
C GLN A 25 -7.81 11.43 -21.49
N HIS A 26 -6.91 11.88 -22.37
CA HIS A 26 -7.28 12.57 -23.60
C HIS A 26 -8.13 11.70 -24.54
N LEU A 27 -7.85 10.39 -24.62
CA LEU A 27 -8.68 9.46 -25.39
C LEU A 27 -10.10 9.34 -24.82
N VAL A 28 -10.25 9.32 -23.50
CA VAL A 28 -11.56 9.26 -22.84
C VAL A 28 -12.28 10.61 -22.93
N ASP A 29 -11.59 11.72 -22.72
CA ASP A 29 -12.13 13.06 -22.87
C ASP A 29 -12.67 13.25 -24.30
N ASN A 30 -11.95 12.79 -25.33
CA ASN A 30 -12.44 12.82 -26.71
C ASN A 30 -13.71 11.97 -26.94
N GLN A 31 -13.93 10.91 -26.16
CA GLN A 31 -15.18 10.13 -26.21
C GLN A 31 -16.31 10.80 -25.44
N LEU A 32 -16.00 11.44 -24.32
CA LEU A 32 -16.95 12.20 -23.48
C LEU A 32 -17.28 13.57 -24.09
N ASP A 33 -16.46 14.08 -25.00
CA ASP A 33 -16.67 15.35 -25.70
C ASP A 33 -17.71 15.27 -26.81
N LYS A 34 -18.23 14.06 -27.09
CA LYS A 34 -19.33 13.84 -28.04
C LYS A 34 -20.58 14.61 -27.61
N PRO A 35 -21.39 15.09 -28.57
CA PRO A 35 -22.57 15.89 -28.29
C PRO A 35 -23.57 15.18 -27.36
N GLU A 36 -23.65 13.85 -27.38
CA GLU A 36 -24.54 13.04 -26.54
C GLU A 36 -24.31 13.22 -25.02
N PHE A 37 -23.10 13.62 -24.61
CA PHE A 37 -22.72 13.79 -23.19
C PHE A 37 -22.53 15.26 -22.78
N LYS A 38 -22.90 16.20 -23.66
CA LYS A 38 -22.84 17.63 -23.42
C LYS A 38 -24.23 18.21 -23.39
N CYS A 39 -24.38 19.32 -22.66
CA CYS A 39 -25.59 20.11 -22.75
C CYS A 39 -25.80 20.56 -24.21
N GLY A 40 -27.03 20.40 -24.71
CA GLY A 40 -27.42 20.84 -26.03
C GLY A 40 -27.39 22.36 -26.14
N CYS A 41 -26.92 22.85 -27.29
CA CYS A 41 -26.74 24.29 -27.54
C CYS A 41 -27.29 24.65 -28.91
N ILE A 42 -27.91 25.82 -29.00
CA ILE A 42 -28.32 26.42 -30.28
C ILE A 42 -27.54 27.70 -30.54
N CYS A 43 -27.37 28.02 -31.81
CA CYS A 43 -26.80 29.29 -32.25
C CYS A 43 -27.87 30.38 -32.20
N THR A 44 -27.54 31.52 -31.61
CA THR A 44 -28.45 32.68 -31.48
C THR A 44 -28.92 33.27 -32.82
N ASN A 45 -28.27 32.92 -33.94
CA ASN A 45 -28.58 33.39 -35.28
C ASN A 45 -29.25 32.34 -36.20
N ASP A 46 -29.77 31.22 -35.66
CA ASP A 46 -30.37 30.09 -36.43
C ASP A 46 -29.45 29.50 -37.53
N SER A 47 -28.15 29.80 -37.48
CA SER A 47 -27.13 29.23 -38.36
C SER A 47 -26.70 27.85 -37.86
N GLU A 48 -26.57 26.87 -38.76
CA GLU A 48 -26.15 25.49 -38.42
C GLU A 48 -24.77 25.41 -37.74
N THR A 49 -23.94 26.46 -37.83
CA THR A 49 -22.63 26.55 -37.17
C THR A 49 -22.40 27.96 -36.61
N CYS A 50 -21.94 28.07 -35.36
CA CYS A 50 -21.56 29.33 -34.72
C CYS A 50 -20.39 29.12 -33.75
N GLY A 51 -19.70 30.21 -33.40
CA GLY A 51 -18.60 30.20 -32.42
C GLY A 51 -19.09 29.96 -30.99
N ASP A 52 -18.20 29.49 -30.09
CA ASP A 52 -18.57 29.13 -28.71
C ASP A 52 -19.13 30.29 -27.89
N SER A 53 -18.84 31.54 -28.24
CA SER A 53 -19.39 32.74 -27.61
C SER A 53 -20.83 33.08 -28.04
N GLU A 54 -21.32 32.52 -29.14
CA GLU A 54 -22.67 32.76 -29.71
C GLU A 54 -23.64 31.61 -29.44
N LYS A 55 -23.15 30.53 -28.83
CA LYS A 55 -23.93 29.36 -28.42
C LYS A 55 -24.66 29.64 -27.12
N VAL A 56 -25.97 29.45 -27.14
CA VAL A 56 -26.78 29.41 -25.93
C VAL A 56 -27.08 27.94 -25.63
N CYS A 57 -26.54 27.45 -24.53
CA CYS A 57 -26.71 26.08 -24.06
C CYS A 57 -27.76 26.02 -22.98
N GLY A 58 -28.58 24.98 -22.99
CA GLY A 58 -29.62 24.82 -21.99
C GLY A 58 -30.41 23.54 -22.17
N VAL A 59 -31.10 23.14 -21.08
CA VAL A 59 -32.00 21.99 -21.07
C VAL A 59 -33.04 22.05 -22.19
N GLN A 60 -33.47 23.27 -22.57
CA GLN A 60 -34.47 23.47 -23.64
C GLN A 60 -34.00 23.03 -25.03
N TYR A 61 -32.68 22.93 -25.23
CA TYR A 61 -32.05 22.58 -26.50
C TYR A 61 -31.38 21.20 -26.45
N SER A 62 -31.69 20.40 -25.43
CA SER A 62 -31.01 19.14 -25.10
C SER A 62 -31.94 17.94 -25.24
N ASP A 63 -31.44 16.84 -25.79
CA ASP A 63 -32.12 15.54 -25.81
C ASP A 63 -32.06 14.83 -24.44
N GLN A 64 -32.87 13.78 -24.25
CA GLN A 64 -33.01 13.07 -22.97
C GLN A 64 -31.68 12.59 -22.35
N ASN A 65 -30.67 12.29 -23.16
CA ASN A 65 -29.33 11.91 -22.70
C ASN A 65 -28.44 13.12 -22.36
N GLN A 66 -28.65 14.25 -23.04
CA GLN A 66 -27.87 15.48 -22.90
C GLN A 66 -28.30 16.31 -21.69
N VAL A 67 -29.58 16.24 -21.31
CA VAL A 67 -30.16 16.98 -20.18
C VAL A 67 -29.40 16.73 -18.86
N LEU A 68 -28.84 15.53 -18.69
CA LEU A 68 -28.06 15.15 -17.50
C LEU A 68 -26.76 15.94 -17.32
N ALA A 69 -26.25 16.56 -18.39
CA ALA A 69 -25.00 17.34 -18.39
C ALA A 69 -25.23 18.86 -18.38
N CYS A 70 -26.48 19.33 -18.27
CA CYS A 70 -26.83 20.75 -18.31
C CYS A 70 -26.91 21.41 -16.94
N ALA A 71 -26.38 22.63 -16.83
CA ALA A 71 -26.79 23.54 -15.75
C ALA A 71 -28.29 23.87 -15.84
N VAL A 72 -28.96 23.90 -14.69
CA VAL A 72 -30.37 24.27 -14.59
C VAL A 72 -30.46 25.62 -13.88
N PRO A 73 -30.55 26.74 -14.61
CA PRO A 73 -30.55 28.07 -14.00
C PRO A 73 -31.82 28.34 -13.19
N ASN A 74 -32.97 27.79 -13.62
CA ASN A 74 -34.25 27.89 -12.94
C ASN A 74 -34.83 26.47 -12.79
N PRO A 75 -34.55 25.76 -11.68
CA PRO A 75 -35.12 24.44 -11.45
C PRO A 75 -36.64 24.52 -11.29
N PRO A 76 -37.41 23.49 -11.71
CA PRO A 76 -38.84 23.45 -11.45
C PRO A 76 -39.14 23.50 -9.95
N GLU A 77 -40.20 24.21 -9.58
CA GLU A 77 -40.67 24.34 -8.21
C GLU A 77 -41.36 23.04 -7.77
N TRP A 78 -40.57 22.07 -7.31
CA TRP A 78 -41.08 20.82 -6.75
C TRP A 78 -41.45 20.98 -5.27
N PRO A 79 -42.61 20.47 -4.83
CA PRO A 79 -42.95 20.40 -3.41
C PRO A 79 -41.90 19.62 -2.60
N PRO A 80 -41.44 20.14 -1.45
CA PRO A 80 -40.45 19.49 -0.61
C PRO A 80 -41.07 18.30 0.12
N LEU A 81 -40.39 17.16 0.03
CA LEU A 81 -40.84 15.89 0.60
C LEU A 81 -39.97 15.50 1.79
N LEU A 82 -40.52 14.75 2.74
CA LEU A 82 -39.76 13.98 3.72
C LEU A 82 -39.30 12.65 3.09
N GLN A 83 -38.08 12.20 3.41
CA GLN A 83 -37.67 10.86 3.06
C GLN A 83 -38.34 9.85 3.99
N LEU A 84 -39.28 9.08 3.45
CA LEU A 84 -39.90 7.98 4.16
C LEU A 84 -39.10 6.69 3.94
N PRO A 85 -39.18 5.72 4.86
CA PRO A 85 -38.70 4.36 4.62
C PRO A 85 -39.32 3.76 3.36
N THR A 86 -38.61 2.83 2.71
CA THR A 86 -39.04 2.25 1.42
C THR A 86 -40.29 1.37 1.49
N GLY A 87 -40.73 1.00 2.69
CA GLY A 87 -41.96 0.25 2.92
C GLY A 87 -43.19 1.17 2.99
N GLU A 88 -44.33 0.66 2.53
CA GLU A 88 -45.61 1.37 2.63
C GLU A 88 -46.23 1.10 4.00
N PHE A 89 -46.35 2.16 4.81
CA PHE A 89 -46.91 2.08 6.15
C PHE A 89 -48.09 3.04 6.31
N TRP A 90 -49.10 2.64 7.08
CA TRP A 90 -50.25 3.50 7.42
C TRP A 90 -49.91 4.56 8.48
N TYR A 91 -48.76 4.44 9.13
CA TYR A 91 -48.23 5.40 10.08
C TYR A 91 -46.71 5.50 9.95
N TYR A 92 -46.20 6.68 10.24
CA TYR A 92 -44.79 6.99 10.27
C TYR A 92 -44.45 7.67 11.59
N THR A 93 -43.32 7.28 12.17
CA THR A 93 -42.93 7.65 13.52
C THR A 93 -41.84 8.70 13.50
N MET A 94 -42.02 9.76 14.28
CA MET A 94 -41.00 10.76 14.59
C MET A 94 -40.63 10.65 16.08
N LEU A 95 -39.32 10.67 16.39
CA LEU A 95 -38.83 10.56 17.76
C LEU A 95 -38.45 11.92 18.32
N PHE A 96 -38.72 12.16 19.60
CA PHE A 96 -38.49 13.45 20.25
C PHE A 96 -37.84 13.32 21.63
N THR A 97 -36.90 14.22 21.93
CA THR A 97 -36.35 14.46 23.28
C THR A 97 -36.47 15.94 23.64
N ALA A 98 -36.74 16.25 24.91
CA ALA A 98 -36.76 17.62 25.42
C ALA A 98 -36.48 17.64 26.93
N ASP A 99 -35.84 18.70 27.43
CA ASP A 99 -35.67 18.94 28.88
C ASP A 99 -37.02 19.23 29.54
N ASN A 100 -37.85 20.04 28.88
CA ASN A 100 -39.23 20.31 29.28
C ASN A 100 -40.20 19.62 28.31
N VAL A 101 -40.73 18.47 28.72
CA VAL A 101 -41.66 17.66 27.92
C VAL A 101 -42.93 18.44 27.56
N SER A 102 -43.43 19.31 28.43
CA SER A 102 -44.64 20.11 28.14
C SER A 102 -44.41 21.11 27.01
N PHE A 103 -43.26 21.80 27.03
CA PHE A 103 -42.84 22.68 25.95
C PHE A 103 -42.65 21.90 24.65
N GLY A 104 -41.94 20.78 24.72
CA GLY A 104 -41.73 19.91 23.56
C GLY A 104 -43.04 19.43 22.93
N GLN A 105 -44.01 19.00 23.75
CA GLN A 105 -45.33 18.57 23.28
C GLN A 105 -46.06 19.70 22.55
N MET A 106 -46.15 20.89 23.16
CA MET A 106 -46.78 22.05 22.54
C MET A 106 -46.16 22.44 21.19
N VAL A 107 -44.85 22.27 21.03
CA VAL A 107 -44.17 22.49 19.74
C VAL A 107 -44.51 21.37 18.76
N THR A 108 -44.37 20.10 19.16
CA THR A 108 -44.58 18.96 18.24
C THR A 108 -46.02 18.78 17.77
N ASP A 109 -46.99 19.22 18.57
CA ASP A 109 -48.41 19.17 18.22
C ASP A 109 -48.73 20.05 17.00
N ASN A 110 -47.92 21.10 16.77
CA ASN A 110 -48.03 21.98 15.61
C ASN A 110 -47.31 21.44 14.34
N MET A 111 -46.64 20.28 14.41
CA MET A 111 -45.89 19.75 13.27
C MET A 111 -46.80 19.15 12.19
N PHE A 112 -47.84 18.40 12.59
CA PHE A 112 -48.73 17.73 11.64
C PHE A 112 -50.08 18.42 11.57
N PRO A 113 -50.55 18.84 10.38
CA PRO A 113 -51.88 19.44 10.23
C PRO A 113 -52.99 18.40 10.44
N SER A 114 -54.18 18.88 10.82
CA SER A 114 -55.39 18.07 10.98
C SER A 114 -56.16 17.86 9.66
N GLU A 115 -56.02 18.78 8.71
CA GLU A 115 -56.75 18.75 7.44
C GLU A 115 -55.79 18.96 6.26
N LEU A 116 -56.17 18.43 5.09
CA LEU A 116 -55.42 18.59 3.85
C LEU A 116 -55.96 19.83 3.15
N THR A 117 -55.10 20.82 2.90
CA THR A 117 -55.49 22.00 2.12
C THR A 117 -55.16 21.77 0.66
N MET A 118 -56.19 21.60 -0.18
CA MET A 118 -56.04 21.36 -1.62
C MET A 118 -56.79 22.40 -2.44
N ASN A 119 -56.05 23.19 -3.22
CA ASN A 119 -56.59 24.04 -4.26
C ASN A 119 -56.26 23.47 -5.65
N TYR A 120 -57.27 23.01 -6.37
CA TYR A 120 -57.12 22.37 -7.69
C TYR A 120 -56.67 23.33 -8.80
N THR A 121 -56.68 24.65 -8.58
CA THR A 121 -56.16 25.61 -9.56
C THR A 121 -54.63 25.66 -9.57
N ASP A 122 -53.99 25.40 -8.44
CA ASP A 122 -52.53 25.36 -8.28
C ASP A 122 -52.14 24.23 -7.32
N ILE A 123 -52.15 23.02 -7.86
CA ILE A 123 -51.94 21.79 -7.09
C ILE A 123 -50.53 21.77 -6.48
N MET A 124 -49.51 22.28 -7.16
CA MET A 124 -48.13 22.24 -6.67
C MET A 124 -47.89 23.19 -5.50
N ALA A 125 -48.41 24.42 -5.56
CA ALA A 125 -48.38 25.32 -4.41
C ALA A 125 -49.19 24.76 -3.24
N SER A 126 -50.33 24.12 -3.52
CA SER A 126 -51.09 23.47 -2.46
C SER A 126 -50.32 22.32 -1.81
N LEU A 127 -49.65 21.47 -2.62
CA LEU A 127 -48.84 20.36 -2.13
C LEU A 127 -47.65 20.84 -1.27
N ALA A 128 -46.99 21.91 -1.69
CA ALA A 128 -45.85 22.50 -1.00
C ALA A 128 -46.14 22.96 0.45
N THR A 129 -47.37 23.44 0.69
CA THR A 129 -47.79 23.89 2.03
C THR A 129 -48.11 22.72 2.98
N ASN A 130 -48.43 21.54 2.44
CA ASN A 130 -48.77 20.34 3.20
C ASN A 130 -47.54 19.49 3.56
N VAL A 131 -47.63 18.68 4.62
CA VAL A 131 -46.53 17.81 5.07
C VAL A 131 -46.51 16.52 4.24
N LEU A 132 -45.67 16.50 3.21
CA LEU A 132 -45.56 15.38 2.27
C LEU A 132 -44.31 14.54 2.52
N GLY A 133 -44.34 13.29 2.11
CA GLY A 133 -43.20 12.38 2.13
C GLY A 133 -43.29 11.30 1.05
N SER A 134 -42.13 10.71 0.71
CA SER A 134 -42.06 9.61 -0.26
C SER A 134 -40.99 8.60 0.14
N GLY A 135 -41.29 7.32 -0.09
CA GLY A 135 -40.35 6.21 0.09
C GLY A 135 -39.41 5.99 -1.11
N VAL A 136 -39.56 6.78 -2.18
CA VAL A 136 -38.69 6.73 -3.37
C VAL A 136 -37.36 7.39 -3.02
N THR A 137 -36.24 6.82 -3.49
CA THR A 137 -34.93 7.40 -3.31
C THR A 137 -34.78 8.67 -4.17
N PRO A 138 -34.19 9.75 -3.63
CA PRO A 138 -33.86 10.94 -4.40
C PRO A 138 -32.79 10.62 -5.43
N ASP A 139 -32.77 11.37 -6.54
CA ASP A 139 -31.74 11.25 -7.56
C ASP A 139 -30.55 12.18 -7.24
N SER A 140 -29.47 12.00 -7.97
CA SER A 140 -28.28 12.83 -7.99
C SER A 140 -28.51 14.26 -8.50
N ASN A 141 -29.59 14.48 -9.26
CA ASN A 141 -30.02 15.79 -9.72
C ASN A 141 -31.50 16.03 -9.38
N ASN A 142 -31.85 17.29 -9.13
CA ASN A 142 -33.20 17.70 -8.71
C ASN A 142 -34.07 18.21 -9.86
N PHE A 143 -33.66 17.99 -11.12
CA PHE A 143 -34.39 18.51 -12.26
C PHE A 143 -35.80 17.92 -12.33
N ILE A 144 -35.89 16.60 -12.17
CA ILE A 144 -37.14 15.87 -11.99
C ILE A 144 -37.09 15.24 -10.62
N GLU A 145 -38.13 15.43 -9.81
CA GLU A 145 -38.25 14.73 -8.53
C GLU A 145 -38.75 13.29 -8.77
N PRO A 146 -37.93 12.25 -8.50
CA PRO A 146 -38.31 10.85 -8.73
C PRO A 146 -39.60 10.45 -8.03
N ALA A 147 -39.90 11.05 -6.88
CA ALA A 147 -41.14 10.78 -6.18
C ALA A 147 -42.38 11.17 -6.99
N PHE A 148 -42.30 12.13 -7.91
CA PHE A 148 -43.43 12.55 -8.74
C PHE A 148 -43.52 11.76 -10.06
N THR A 149 -42.43 11.15 -10.53
CA THR A 149 -42.40 10.35 -11.77
C THR A 149 -42.47 8.84 -11.58
N SER A 150 -42.14 8.33 -10.38
CA SER A 150 -42.28 6.89 -10.09
C SER A 150 -43.75 6.46 -10.00
N ASP A 151 -44.03 5.17 -10.11
CA ASP A 151 -45.38 4.62 -9.88
C ASP A 151 -45.78 4.54 -8.39
N ARG A 152 -44.88 4.90 -7.46
CA ARG A 152 -45.17 4.84 -6.01
C ARG A 152 -46.00 6.03 -5.54
N PRO A 153 -46.90 5.86 -4.56
CA PRO A 153 -47.70 6.98 -4.04
C PRO A 153 -46.87 8.00 -3.27
N ILE A 154 -47.37 9.23 -3.21
CA ILE A 154 -46.90 10.27 -2.28
C ILE A 154 -47.74 10.18 -1.01
N PHE A 155 -47.09 10.21 0.14
CA PHE A 155 -47.80 10.20 1.43
C PHE A 155 -47.93 11.62 1.95
N TYR A 156 -49.11 12.00 2.43
CA TYR A 156 -49.29 13.20 3.23
C TYR A 156 -49.51 12.81 4.69
N LEU A 157 -48.81 13.50 5.59
CA LEU A 157 -48.77 13.17 7.01
C LEU A 157 -49.74 14.05 7.80
N GLN A 158 -50.68 13.42 8.51
CA GLN A 158 -51.65 14.08 9.39
C GLN A 158 -51.66 13.47 10.79
N THR A 159 -52.19 14.20 11.77
CA THR A 159 -52.42 13.66 13.12
C THR A 159 -53.46 12.53 13.12
N HIS A 160 -54.49 12.67 12.29
CA HIS A 160 -55.58 11.72 12.10
C HIS A 160 -55.98 11.68 10.63
N CYS A 161 -55.95 10.50 10.03
CA CYS A 161 -56.48 10.29 8.69
C CYS A 161 -58.00 10.07 8.76
N PRO A 162 -58.83 10.85 8.06
CA PRO A 162 -60.27 10.64 8.04
C PRO A 162 -60.60 9.28 7.42
N GLN A 163 -61.43 8.48 8.09
CA GLN A 163 -61.83 7.16 7.58
C GLN A 163 -62.96 7.22 6.52
N ASP A 164 -63.69 8.35 6.39
CA ASP A 164 -65.02 8.31 5.76
C ASP A 164 -65.48 9.54 4.93
N ASN A 165 -64.62 10.44 4.42
CA ASN A 165 -65.15 11.64 3.76
C ASN A 165 -64.40 12.18 2.54
N PHE A 166 -63.99 11.31 1.61
CA PHE A 166 -63.81 11.70 0.21
C PHE A 166 -64.42 10.65 -0.71
N SER A 167 -65.31 11.11 -1.59
CA SER A 167 -65.74 10.36 -2.78
C SER A 167 -64.51 10.12 -3.66
N PHE A 168 -64.53 9.08 -4.50
CA PHE A 168 -63.61 8.78 -5.64
C PHE A 168 -62.64 7.59 -5.46
N PRO A 169 -62.30 6.88 -6.56
CA PRO A 169 -62.03 5.45 -6.56
C PRO A 169 -60.53 5.15 -6.70
N ASP A 170 -59.94 4.51 -5.70
CA ASP A 170 -59.19 3.26 -5.84
C ASP A 170 -58.73 2.76 -4.47
N ILE A 171 -58.83 1.45 -4.25
CA ILE A 171 -58.55 0.80 -2.97
C ILE A 171 -57.10 0.30 -2.99
N TYR A 172 -56.21 0.95 -2.24
CA TYR A 172 -54.86 0.44 -1.98
C TYR A 172 -54.87 -0.43 -0.71
N GLN A 173 -54.29 -1.63 -0.77
CA GLN A 173 -54.11 -2.50 0.41
C GLN A 173 -52.71 -2.35 0.98
N ILE A 174 -52.58 -1.58 2.06
CA ILE A 174 -51.33 -1.44 2.80
C ILE A 174 -51.47 -2.18 4.14
N GLY A 175 -50.70 -3.25 4.33
CA GLY A 175 -50.70 -4.01 5.59
C GLY A 175 -52.03 -4.66 5.98
N GLY A 176 -52.92 -4.95 5.02
CA GLY A 176 -54.21 -5.60 5.26
C GLY A 176 -55.40 -4.67 5.57
N MET A 177 -55.22 -3.35 5.52
CA MET A 177 -56.30 -2.36 5.60
C MET A 177 -56.55 -1.68 4.24
N GLN A 178 -57.83 -1.43 3.91
CA GLN A 178 -58.24 -0.68 2.72
C GLN A 178 -58.04 0.83 2.96
N GLN A 179 -57.26 1.48 2.11
CA GLN A 179 -57.08 2.94 2.12
C GLN A 179 -57.51 3.54 0.77
N TYR A 180 -58.12 4.72 0.83
CA TYR A 180 -58.48 5.51 -0.35
C TYR A 180 -57.26 6.29 -0.83
N ALA A 181 -56.88 6.08 -2.08
CA ALA A 181 -55.88 6.90 -2.76
C ALA A 181 -56.59 8.00 -3.55
N ASN A 182 -56.13 9.24 -3.43
CA ASN A 182 -56.58 10.32 -4.32
C ASN A 182 -55.57 10.41 -5.47
N SER A 183 -56.03 10.47 -6.72
CA SER A 183 -55.14 10.80 -7.83
C SER A 183 -55.26 12.28 -8.21
N PHE A 184 -54.13 12.90 -8.55
CA PHE A 184 -54.12 14.20 -9.20
C PHE A 184 -53.33 14.12 -10.49
N SER A 185 -53.76 14.87 -11.50
CA SER A 185 -53.04 14.99 -12.76
C SER A 185 -52.30 16.32 -12.80
N TYR A 186 -51.06 16.28 -13.28
CA TYR A 186 -50.23 17.47 -13.47
C TYR A 186 -49.40 17.30 -14.74
N LYS A 187 -48.88 18.40 -15.28
CA LYS A 187 -48.14 18.39 -16.53
C LYS A 187 -46.64 18.55 -16.28
N ILE A 188 -45.83 17.63 -16.81
CA ILE A 188 -44.37 17.73 -16.86
C ILE A 188 -43.96 17.79 -18.33
N ALA A 189 -43.27 18.86 -18.73
CA ALA A 189 -42.72 19.00 -20.08
C ALA A 189 -43.73 18.69 -21.22
N GLY A 190 -45.02 19.00 -21.00
CA GLY A 190 -46.11 18.76 -21.95
C GLY A 190 -46.84 17.41 -21.81
N PHE A 191 -46.33 16.48 -21.02
CA PHE A 191 -46.98 15.20 -20.71
C PHE A 191 -47.84 15.29 -19.44
N THR A 192 -49.04 14.73 -19.47
CA THR A 192 -49.89 14.61 -18.28
C THR A 192 -49.51 13.35 -17.52
N VAL A 193 -49.08 13.51 -16.27
CA VAL A 193 -48.76 12.42 -15.34
C VAL A 193 -49.85 12.38 -14.27
N GLU A 194 -50.37 11.18 -14.01
CA GLU A 194 -51.32 10.92 -12.92
C GLU A 194 -50.55 10.40 -11.70
N LYS A 195 -50.91 10.91 -10.52
CA LYS A 195 -50.17 10.61 -9.30
C LYS A 195 -51.06 10.42 -8.09
N ASP A 196 -50.81 9.32 -7.39
CA ASP A 196 -51.54 8.95 -6.18
C ASP A 196 -50.99 9.65 -4.94
N ILE A 197 -51.90 10.17 -4.12
CA ILE A 197 -51.64 10.76 -2.81
C ILE A 197 -52.46 10.03 -1.73
N ILE A 198 -51.75 9.51 -0.72
CA ILE A 198 -52.31 8.65 0.33
C ILE A 198 -52.09 9.28 1.71
N CYS A 199 -53.09 9.21 2.59
CA CYS A 199 -52.94 9.67 3.96
C CYS A 199 -52.15 8.67 4.78
N ALA A 200 -51.13 9.15 5.51
CA ALA A 200 -50.50 8.37 6.55
C ALA A 200 -50.46 9.14 7.86
N ARG A 201 -50.55 8.39 8.97
CA ARG A 201 -50.56 9.00 10.30
C ARG A 201 -49.14 9.38 10.72
N GLY A 202 -48.90 10.66 11.01
CA GLY A 202 -47.68 11.11 11.68
C GLY A 202 -47.79 10.90 13.18
N VAL A 203 -46.95 10.03 13.75
CA VAL A 203 -46.97 9.70 15.19
C VAL A 203 -45.73 10.28 15.87
N ASN A 204 -45.95 11.10 16.89
CA ASN A 204 -44.89 11.64 17.74
C ASN A 204 -44.63 10.70 18.92
N LEU A 205 -43.40 10.19 19.06
CA LEU A 205 -42.97 9.38 20.21
C LEU A 205 -41.88 10.08 21.01
N TRP A 206 -42.06 10.09 22.33
CA TRP A 206 -41.19 10.79 23.28
C TRP A 206 -40.22 9.82 23.97
N TRP A 207 -38.97 10.26 24.11
CA TRP A 207 -37.93 9.55 24.84
C TRP A 207 -37.22 10.48 25.81
N PHE A 208 -36.64 9.89 26.88
CA PHE A 208 -35.98 10.64 27.95
C PHE A 208 -34.48 10.87 27.71
N SER A 209 -33.87 10.21 26.70
CA SER A 209 -32.45 10.32 26.42
C SER A 209 -32.13 10.26 24.93
N ALA A 210 -31.22 11.14 24.50
CA ALA A 210 -30.61 11.12 23.17
C ALA A 210 -29.93 9.78 22.84
N SER A 211 -29.34 9.10 23.84
CA SER A 211 -28.68 7.81 23.64
C SER A 211 -29.66 6.71 23.22
N GLU A 212 -30.91 6.81 23.68
CA GLU A 212 -31.94 5.82 23.39
C GLU A 212 -32.54 6.04 22.01
N ILE A 213 -32.70 7.30 21.59
CA ILE A 213 -33.03 7.62 20.20
C ILE A 213 -31.95 7.11 19.25
N ASN A 214 -30.67 7.29 19.57
CA ASN A 214 -29.57 6.75 18.76
C ASN A 214 -29.67 5.21 18.63
N HIS A 215 -29.95 4.52 19.74
CA HIS A 215 -30.17 3.08 19.73
C HIS A 215 -31.38 2.68 18.87
N GLN A 216 -32.52 3.39 18.98
CA GLN A 216 -33.72 3.08 18.20
C GLN A 216 -33.58 3.41 16.70
N LEU A 217 -32.88 4.49 16.36
CA LEU A 217 -32.75 4.96 14.98
C LEU A 217 -31.71 4.15 14.19
N TYR A 218 -30.58 3.80 14.83
CA TYR A 218 -29.45 3.19 14.15
C TYR A 218 -29.17 1.72 14.54
N LEU A 219 -29.50 1.28 15.77
CA LEU A 219 -29.23 -0.10 16.22
C LEU A 219 -30.46 -1.03 16.10
N GLN A 220 -31.67 -0.50 16.27
CA GLN A 220 -32.91 -1.26 16.12
C GLN A 220 -33.53 -1.00 14.74
N GLU A 221 -33.75 -2.04 13.93
CA GLU A 221 -34.33 -1.89 12.58
C GLU A 221 -35.86 -1.71 12.62
N ILE A 222 -36.33 -0.61 13.20
CA ILE A 222 -37.74 -0.22 13.07
C ILE A 222 -37.91 0.54 11.75
N ASN A 223 -38.44 -0.14 10.75
CA ASN A 223 -38.62 0.40 9.39
C ASN A 223 -39.68 1.50 9.26
N THR A 224 -40.27 2.00 10.35
CA THR A 224 -41.31 3.05 10.35
C THR A 224 -40.82 4.41 10.84
N ILE A 225 -39.58 4.51 11.35
CA ILE A 225 -39.01 5.75 11.87
C ILE A 225 -38.52 6.61 10.69
N VAL A 226 -38.97 7.87 10.64
CA VAL A 226 -38.61 8.82 9.58
C VAL A 226 -37.43 9.70 10.00
N SER A 227 -37.57 10.40 11.13
CA SER A 227 -36.52 11.25 11.69
C SER A 227 -36.72 11.41 13.20
N ALA A 228 -35.69 11.95 13.86
CA ALA A 228 -35.73 12.26 15.27
C ALA A 228 -35.26 13.69 15.53
N PHE A 229 -35.82 14.33 16.55
CA PHE A 229 -35.56 15.72 16.90
C PHE A 229 -35.21 15.84 18.38
N ASP A 230 -34.13 16.55 18.66
CA ASP A 230 -33.63 16.78 20.00
C ASP A 230 -33.76 18.25 20.41
N PHE A 231 -34.60 18.50 21.41
CA PHE A 231 -34.90 19.80 22.00
C PHE A 231 -34.26 19.99 23.39
N LEU A 232 -33.30 19.17 23.82
CA LEU A 232 -32.67 19.34 25.15
C LEU A 232 -32.15 20.77 25.37
N ASN A 233 -31.64 21.43 24.33
CA ASN A 233 -31.14 22.82 24.40
C ASN A 233 -32.14 23.87 23.90
N SER A 234 -33.41 23.53 23.70
CA SER A 234 -34.47 24.44 23.25
C SER A 234 -35.42 24.83 24.38
N ASN A 235 -35.83 26.10 24.40
CA ASN A 235 -36.83 26.64 25.32
C ASN A 235 -37.64 27.78 24.66
N GLU A 236 -38.45 28.48 25.44
CA GLU A 236 -39.27 29.61 24.94
C GLU A 236 -38.44 30.80 24.42
N ASN A 237 -37.17 30.95 24.86
CA ASN A 237 -36.31 32.08 24.53
C ASN A 237 -35.20 31.73 23.53
N GLY A 238 -35.01 30.45 23.20
CA GLY A 238 -33.92 29.97 22.37
C GLY A 238 -34.28 28.67 21.66
N PHE A 239 -34.08 28.66 20.35
CA PHE A 239 -34.33 27.50 19.50
C PHE A 239 -33.00 26.87 19.09
N ASN A 240 -32.70 25.71 19.66
CA ASN A 240 -31.54 24.89 19.29
C ASN A 240 -31.98 23.44 19.20
N VAL A 241 -32.21 22.98 17.96
CA VAL A 241 -32.69 21.64 17.67
C VAL A 241 -31.63 20.85 16.93
N THR A 242 -31.39 19.61 17.36
CA THR A 242 -30.61 18.65 16.57
C THR A 242 -31.57 17.71 15.86
N VAL A 243 -31.40 17.55 14.55
CA VAL A 243 -32.23 16.64 13.75
C VAL A 243 -31.40 15.44 13.35
N TRP A 244 -31.86 14.24 13.71
CA TRP A 244 -31.26 12.98 13.28
C TRP A 244 -32.15 12.31 12.25
N TYR A 245 -31.52 11.68 11.26
CA TYR A 245 -32.21 10.96 10.21
C TYR A 245 -31.42 9.71 9.86
N LYS A 246 -32.13 8.68 9.39
CA LYS A 246 -31.50 7.45 8.90
C LYS A 246 -31.31 7.57 7.40
N SER A 247 -30.05 7.66 6.97
CA SER A 247 -29.69 7.52 5.56
C SER A 247 -29.49 6.03 5.27
N ASN A 248 -30.40 5.43 4.49
CA ASN A 248 -30.22 4.06 3.99
C ASN A 248 -29.42 4.02 2.68
N TYR A 249 -28.90 5.16 2.20
CA TYR A 249 -28.14 5.27 0.96
C TYR A 249 -26.72 4.70 1.15
N LYS A 250 -26.64 3.36 1.24
CA LYS A 250 -25.36 2.65 1.09
C LYS A 250 -25.06 2.54 -0.39
N GLY A 251 -24.05 3.28 -0.86
CA GLY A 251 -23.26 2.92 -2.03
C GLY A 251 -23.93 3.06 -3.39
N VAL A 252 -24.24 4.29 -3.80
CA VAL A 252 -24.43 4.57 -5.23
C VAL A 252 -23.15 5.20 -5.76
N ASN A 253 -22.30 4.32 -6.31
CA ASN A 253 -21.10 4.55 -7.11
C ASN A 253 -20.30 5.84 -6.83
N ASP A 254 -19.13 5.70 -6.18
CA ASP A 254 -18.12 6.75 -5.91
C ASP A 254 -17.62 7.54 -7.15
N PHE A 255 -18.09 7.19 -8.34
CA PHE A 255 -17.75 7.83 -9.61
C PHE A 255 -18.91 8.65 -10.20
N GLY A 256 -20.08 8.64 -9.54
CA GLY A 256 -21.26 9.42 -9.92
C GLY A 256 -21.52 10.61 -8.99
N PRO A 257 -22.37 11.56 -9.41
CA PRO A 257 -22.81 12.66 -8.55
C PRO A 257 -23.54 12.13 -7.30
N THR A 258 -23.19 12.66 -6.11
CA THR A 258 -23.79 12.24 -4.84
C THR A 258 -25.30 12.48 -4.81
N GLU A 259 -26.05 11.44 -4.42
CA GLU A 259 -27.50 11.51 -4.21
C GLU A 259 -27.84 12.63 -3.22
N LEU A 260 -28.92 13.34 -3.52
CA LEU A 260 -29.34 14.44 -2.69
C LEU A 260 -30.14 13.95 -1.47
N LEU A 261 -30.20 14.72 -0.38
CA LEU A 261 -30.87 14.34 0.86
C LEU A 261 -32.07 15.23 1.15
N ARG A 262 -33.28 14.66 1.26
CA ARG A 262 -34.54 15.36 1.57
C ARG A 262 -34.66 15.89 3.02
N PHE A 263 -33.57 16.46 3.53
CA PHE A 263 -33.41 16.99 4.87
C PHE A 263 -34.05 18.38 5.11
N PRO A 264 -34.04 19.33 4.13
CA PRO A 264 -34.60 20.67 4.34
C PRO A 264 -36.07 20.67 4.80
N ARG A 265 -36.87 19.69 4.37
CA ARG A 265 -38.27 19.57 4.80
C ARG A 265 -38.40 19.30 6.30
N SER A 266 -37.56 18.44 6.88
CA SER A 266 -37.55 18.16 8.32
C SER A 266 -37.22 19.41 9.14
N VAL A 267 -36.24 20.20 8.68
CA VAL A 267 -35.84 21.46 9.34
C VAL A 267 -36.95 22.50 9.25
N ASN A 268 -37.57 22.66 8.07
CA ASN A 268 -38.69 23.58 7.88
C ASN A 268 -39.89 23.19 8.77
N LEU A 269 -40.22 21.88 8.80
CA LEU A 269 -41.32 21.35 9.60
C LEU A 269 -41.18 21.73 11.08
N ILE A 270 -40.02 21.47 11.67
CA ILE A 270 -39.83 21.74 13.09
C ILE A 270 -39.73 23.24 13.40
N SER A 271 -39.07 24.00 12.53
CA SER A 271 -38.91 25.43 12.72
C SER A 271 -40.26 26.15 12.62
N ASN A 272 -41.14 25.73 11.70
CA ASN A 272 -42.51 26.24 11.61
C ASN A 272 -43.33 25.90 12.85
N ALA A 273 -43.18 24.69 13.39
CA ALA A 273 -43.90 24.28 14.59
C ALA A 273 -43.49 25.12 15.82
N TYR A 274 -42.20 25.46 15.94
CA TYR A 274 -41.70 26.37 16.97
C TYR A 274 -42.18 27.82 16.77
N LEU A 275 -42.20 28.32 15.54
CA LEU A 275 -42.71 29.66 15.25
C LEU A 275 -44.21 29.79 15.49
N GLN A 276 -44.99 28.75 15.18
CA GLN A 276 -46.42 28.71 15.49
C GLN A 276 -46.67 28.71 16.99
N PHE A 277 -45.81 28.04 17.76
CA PHE A 277 -45.85 28.08 19.22
C PHE A 277 -45.57 29.49 19.76
N LEU A 278 -44.55 30.21 19.25
CA LEU A 278 -44.18 31.53 19.75
C LEU A 278 -45.08 32.68 19.28
N LEU A 279 -45.45 32.68 18.00
CA LEU A 279 -46.08 33.83 17.32
C LEU A 279 -47.54 33.54 16.91
N GLY A 280 -48.04 32.34 17.18
CA GLY A 280 -49.39 31.91 16.84
C GLY A 280 -49.50 31.17 15.50
N PRO A 281 -50.65 30.52 15.23
CA PRO A 281 -50.84 29.52 14.18
C PRO A 281 -50.71 30.06 12.74
N GLY A 282 -50.80 31.37 12.55
CA GLY A 282 -50.64 32.03 11.25
C GLY A 282 -49.18 32.22 10.82
N THR A 283 -48.22 31.97 11.71
CA THR A 283 -46.80 32.26 11.44
C THR A 283 -46.10 31.05 10.84
N LYS A 284 -45.55 31.20 9.63
CA LYS A 284 -44.81 30.14 8.93
C LYS A 284 -43.63 30.75 8.17
N MET A 285 -42.52 30.01 8.09
CA MET A 285 -41.46 30.25 7.13
C MET A 285 -41.84 29.65 5.79
N LEU A 286 -41.69 30.47 4.74
CA LEU A 286 -42.07 30.13 3.37
C LEU A 286 -40.96 29.34 2.66
N PHE A 287 -40.57 28.20 3.22
CA PHE A 287 -39.71 27.23 2.53
C PHE A 287 -40.56 26.18 1.80
N GLU A 288 -41.43 26.68 0.92
CA GLU A 288 -42.46 25.90 0.21
C GLU A 288 -41.91 25.17 -1.01
N PHE A 289 -40.81 25.64 -1.61
CA PHE A 289 -40.16 24.99 -2.77
C PHE A 289 -38.65 24.84 -2.59
N VAL A 290 -38.19 24.90 -1.34
CA VAL A 290 -36.76 24.78 -1.01
C VAL A 290 -36.42 23.30 -0.81
N LYS A 291 -35.65 22.75 -1.75
CA LYS A 291 -35.02 21.43 -1.70
C LYS A 291 -33.57 21.53 -1.19
N GLU A 292 -32.70 20.56 -1.51
CA GLU A 292 -31.30 20.60 -1.11
C GLU A 292 -30.56 21.82 -1.67
N MET A 293 -29.46 22.17 -1.00
CA MET A 293 -28.57 23.27 -1.38
C MET A 293 -28.18 23.19 -2.87
N PRO A 294 -28.14 24.33 -3.58
CA PRO A 294 -27.76 24.34 -4.98
C PRO A 294 -26.34 23.78 -5.17
N LYS A 295 -26.18 22.81 -6.06
CA LYS A 295 -24.88 22.34 -6.54
C LYS A 295 -24.53 23.08 -7.83
N SER A 296 -23.24 23.40 -7.99
CA SER A 296 -22.68 23.88 -9.25
C SER A 296 -22.78 22.81 -10.34
N GLU A 297 -22.81 23.23 -11.61
CA GLU A 297 -22.76 22.33 -12.76
C GLU A 297 -21.59 21.34 -12.64
N THR A 298 -21.89 20.04 -12.65
CA THR A 298 -20.88 18.99 -12.66
C THR A 298 -20.85 18.34 -14.05
N PRO A 299 -19.92 18.74 -14.94
CA PRO A 299 -19.74 18.03 -16.19
C PRO A 299 -19.36 16.57 -15.90
N ILE A 300 -19.90 15.62 -16.66
CA ILE A 300 -19.56 14.20 -16.54
C ILE A 300 -18.11 14.03 -16.98
N ARG A 301 -17.17 14.07 -16.02
CA ARG A 301 -15.74 13.91 -16.25
C ARG A 301 -15.26 12.67 -15.53
N ILE A 302 -14.78 11.69 -16.29
CA ILE A 302 -14.12 10.51 -15.74
C ILE A 302 -12.65 10.82 -15.62
N GLU A 303 -12.16 10.96 -14.39
CA GLU A 303 -10.74 11.16 -14.12
C GLU A 303 -10.03 9.82 -13.99
N ILE A 304 -9.48 9.29 -15.08
CA ILE A 304 -8.82 7.99 -15.13
C ILE A 304 -7.69 7.90 -14.09
N ALA A 305 -6.96 9.00 -13.91
CA ALA A 305 -5.86 9.09 -12.96
C ALA A 305 -6.29 8.91 -11.49
N SER A 306 -7.52 9.32 -11.16
CA SER A 306 -8.11 9.15 -9.82
C SER A 306 -8.81 7.79 -9.73
N LEU A 307 -9.56 7.40 -10.76
CA LEU A 307 -10.28 6.12 -10.88
C LEU A 307 -9.35 4.89 -10.80
N LEU A 308 -8.27 4.88 -11.60
CA LEU A 308 -7.28 3.81 -11.57
C LEU A 308 -6.19 4.04 -10.52
N GLY A 309 -6.24 5.16 -9.80
CA GLY A 309 -5.14 5.66 -8.98
C GLY A 309 -4.70 4.68 -7.89
N GLY A 310 -5.65 4.11 -7.14
CA GLY A 310 -5.34 3.17 -6.06
C GLY A 310 -4.47 2.00 -6.53
N LEU A 311 -4.90 1.26 -7.54
CA LEU A 311 -4.20 0.08 -8.06
C LEU A 311 -2.95 0.45 -8.87
N PHE A 312 -3.07 1.41 -9.79
CA PHE A 312 -1.99 1.77 -10.70
C PHE A 312 -0.82 2.42 -9.96
N TYR A 313 -1.09 3.38 -9.07
CA TYR A 313 -0.02 4.03 -8.31
C TYR A 313 0.62 3.08 -7.29
N THR A 314 -0.14 2.10 -6.77
CA THR A 314 0.43 1.03 -5.93
C THR A 314 1.54 0.28 -6.67
N TRP A 315 1.30 -0.12 -7.93
CA TRP A 315 2.34 -0.77 -8.74
C TRP A 315 3.54 0.12 -9.03
N VAL A 316 3.32 1.40 -9.33
CA VAL A 316 4.39 2.36 -9.65
C VAL A 316 5.33 2.57 -8.47
N ILE A 317 4.78 2.70 -7.26
CA ILE A 317 5.58 2.91 -6.05
C ILE A 317 6.26 1.61 -5.62
N LEU A 318 5.55 0.49 -5.67
CA LEU A 318 6.11 -0.83 -5.35
C LEU A 318 7.21 -1.28 -6.31
N GLN A 319 7.26 -0.78 -7.55
CA GLN A 319 8.29 -1.12 -8.55
C GLN A 319 9.73 -0.82 -8.08
N LEU A 320 9.93 0.09 -7.12
CA LEU A 320 11.24 0.32 -6.50
C LEU A 320 11.73 -0.89 -5.68
N PHE A 321 10.83 -1.70 -5.13
CA PHE A 321 11.17 -2.79 -4.22
C PHE A 321 11.99 -3.90 -4.92
N PRO A 322 11.56 -4.46 -6.08
CA PRO A 322 12.38 -5.41 -6.82
C PRO A 322 13.77 -4.87 -7.15
N VAL A 323 13.91 -3.58 -7.46
CA VAL A 323 15.19 -2.98 -7.83
C VAL A 323 16.16 -2.98 -6.65
N VAL A 324 15.68 -2.59 -5.47
CA VAL A 324 16.49 -2.60 -4.24
C VAL A 324 16.86 -4.04 -3.86
N LEU A 325 15.86 -4.94 -3.79
CA LEU A 325 16.08 -6.34 -3.40
C LEU A 325 17.09 -7.03 -4.31
N THR A 326 16.95 -6.87 -5.62
CA THR A 326 17.79 -7.57 -6.60
C THR A 326 19.23 -7.07 -6.57
N SER A 327 19.45 -5.77 -6.35
CA SER A 327 20.79 -5.23 -6.13
C SER A 327 21.43 -5.78 -4.85
N LEU A 328 20.68 -5.92 -3.75
CA LEU A 328 21.19 -6.48 -2.49
C LEU A 328 21.54 -7.97 -2.63
N VAL A 329 20.65 -8.75 -3.27
CA VAL A 329 20.88 -10.18 -3.51
C VAL A 329 22.03 -10.40 -4.50
N TYR A 330 22.18 -9.53 -5.51
CA TYR A 330 23.31 -9.58 -6.45
C TYR A 330 24.64 -9.39 -5.71
N GLU A 331 24.69 -8.42 -4.82
CA GLU A 331 25.88 -8.14 -4.03
C GLU A 331 26.25 -9.31 -3.10
N LYS A 332 25.23 -9.95 -2.51
CA LYS A 332 25.37 -11.15 -1.69
C LYS A 332 25.82 -12.36 -2.50
N GLN A 333 25.24 -12.59 -3.67
CA GLN A 333 25.56 -13.72 -4.56
C GLN A 333 27.03 -13.68 -5.00
N HIS A 334 27.53 -12.50 -5.37
CA HIS A 334 28.93 -12.29 -5.75
C HIS A 334 29.88 -12.05 -4.57
N LYS A 335 29.37 -12.09 -3.33
CA LYS A 335 30.14 -11.90 -2.08
C LYS A 335 30.91 -10.58 -2.05
N LEU A 336 30.42 -9.56 -2.74
CA LEU A 336 31.09 -8.26 -2.86
C LEU A 336 31.24 -7.58 -1.50
N ARG A 337 30.27 -7.76 -0.58
CA ARG A 337 30.38 -7.28 0.81
C ARG A 337 31.64 -7.80 1.50
N ILE A 338 31.99 -9.08 1.34
CA ILE A 338 33.16 -9.69 1.97
C ILE A 338 34.45 -9.12 1.35
N MET A 339 34.44 -8.90 0.04
CA MET A 339 35.54 -8.18 -0.61
C MET A 339 35.70 -6.76 -0.07
N MET A 340 34.60 -6.02 0.16
CA MET A 340 34.67 -4.68 0.76
C MET A 340 35.21 -4.72 2.20
N LYS A 341 34.89 -5.75 2.98
CA LYS A 341 35.50 -5.97 4.32
C LYS A 341 37.00 -6.19 4.25
N MET A 342 37.48 -6.94 3.24
CA MET A 342 38.92 -7.13 2.99
C MET A 342 39.65 -5.82 2.60
N HIS A 343 38.91 -4.79 2.17
CA HIS A 343 39.47 -3.45 1.95
C HIS A 343 39.33 -2.54 3.18
N GLY A 344 38.94 -3.09 4.35
CA GLY A 344 38.83 -2.35 5.60
C GLY A 344 37.46 -1.72 5.87
N LEU A 345 36.43 -2.01 5.08
CA LEU A 345 35.08 -1.48 5.33
C LEU A 345 34.36 -2.27 6.44
N GLY A 346 34.02 -1.60 7.54
CA GLY A 346 33.21 -2.20 8.61
C GLY A 346 31.73 -2.38 8.24
N ASP A 347 31.02 -3.22 9.01
CA ASP A 347 29.59 -3.52 8.78
C ASP A 347 28.65 -2.31 8.97
N GLY A 348 28.94 -1.46 9.95
CA GLY A 348 28.15 -0.25 10.22
C GLY A 348 28.17 0.74 9.04
N PRO A 349 29.36 1.21 8.61
CA PRO A 349 29.48 2.08 7.44
C PRO A 349 28.87 1.48 6.18
N TYR A 350 29.03 0.18 5.95
CA TYR A 350 28.37 -0.52 4.84
C TYR A 350 26.85 -0.33 4.86
N TRP A 351 26.21 -0.60 6.00
CA TRP A 351 24.76 -0.49 6.16
C TRP A 351 24.29 0.96 5.93
N THR A 352 24.96 1.94 6.55
CA THR A 352 24.61 3.36 6.41
C THR A 352 24.75 3.84 4.97
N ILE A 353 25.84 3.49 4.29
CA ILE A 353 26.07 3.88 2.88
C ILE A 353 25.05 3.22 1.95
N THR A 354 24.78 1.94 2.16
CA THR A 354 23.86 1.18 1.29
C THR A 354 22.42 1.64 1.48
N TYR A 355 21.98 1.80 2.73
CA TYR A 355 20.66 2.33 3.04
C TYR A 355 20.49 3.76 2.53
N GLY A 356 21.46 4.65 2.81
CA GLY A 356 21.44 6.03 2.34
C GLY A 356 21.41 6.15 0.82
N TYR A 357 22.16 5.30 0.10
CA TYR A 357 22.12 5.26 -1.36
C TYR A 357 20.72 4.93 -1.91
N PHE A 358 20.08 3.87 -1.37
CA PHE A 358 18.75 3.48 -1.84
C PHE A 358 17.66 4.47 -1.40
N LEU A 359 17.82 5.08 -0.23
CA LEU A 359 16.94 6.15 0.22
C LEU A 359 17.01 7.36 -0.72
N VAL A 360 18.21 7.86 -1.03
CA VAL A 360 18.39 9.00 -1.96
C VAL A 360 17.82 8.68 -3.35
N LEU A 361 18.09 7.48 -3.87
CA LEU A 361 17.56 7.05 -5.16
C LEU A 361 16.02 7.02 -5.17
N SER A 362 15.41 6.51 -4.10
CA SER A 362 13.96 6.37 -3.99
C SER A 362 13.28 7.72 -3.75
N VAL A 363 13.88 8.61 -2.97
CA VAL A 363 13.39 9.99 -2.78
C VAL A 363 13.40 10.74 -4.11
N ILE A 364 14.49 10.66 -4.88
CA ILE A 364 14.55 11.29 -6.22
C ILE A 364 13.45 10.73 -7.13
N TYR A 365 13.26 9.40 -7.13
CA TYR A 365 12.20 8.78 -7.91
C TYR A 365 10.80 9.29 -7.53
N MET A 366 10.49 9.36 -6.23
CA MET A 366 9.18 9.81 -5.76
C MET A 366 8.96 11.31 -6.00
N LEU A 367 9.99 12.14 -5.84
CA LEU A 367 9.92 13.55 -6.21
C LEU A 367 9.66 13.72 -7.71
N CYS A 368 10.36 12.98 -8.58
CA CYS A 368 10.09 13.00 -10.01
C CYS A 368 8.66 12.55 -10.33
N PHE A 369 8.16 11.51 -9.68
CA PHE A 369 6.79 11.03 -9.88
C PHE A 369 5.74 12.10 -9.53
N VAL A 370 5.86 12.75 -8.37
CA VAL A 370 4.94 13.83 -7.95
C VAL A 370 5.09 15.06 -8.85
N ILE A 371 6.32 15.48 -9.18
CA ILE A 371 6.55 16.64 -10.05
C ILE A 371 5.97 16.40 -11.44
N PHE A 372 6.25 15.27 -12.08
CA PHE A 372 5.73 14.98 -13.42
C PHE A 372 4.21 14.83 -13.41
N GLY A 373 3.64 14.15 -12.40
CA GLY A 373 2.20 14.06 -12.25
C GLY A 373 1.53 15.42 -12.08
N SER A 374 2.14 16.32 -11.30
CA SER A 374 1.65 17.68 -11.10
C SER A 374 1.80 18.57 -12.33
N VAL A 375 2.94 18.51 -13.04
CA VAL A 375 3.19 19.31 -14.26
C VAL A 375 2.22 18.93 -15.37
N LEU A 376 1.85 17.66 -15.44
CA LEU A 376 0.87 17.14 -16.38
C LEU A 376 -0.59 17.42 -15.98
N GLY A 377 -0.82 18.07 -14.84
CA GLY A 377 -2.16 18.48 -14.40
C GLY A 377 -3.03 17.33 -13.89
N LEU A 378 -2.44 16.23 -13.43
CA LEU A 378 -3.21 15.12 -12.85
C LEU A 378 -3.79 15.55 -11.49
N LYS A 379 -5.11 15.65 -11.42
CA LYS A 379 -5.86 16.14 -10.24
C LYS A 379 -5.56 15.39 -8.94
N PHE A 380 -5.25 14.09 -9.04
CA PHE A 380 -4.74 13.29 -7.92
C PHE A 380 -3.58 13.98 -7.17
N PHE A 381 -2.62 14.55 -7.89
CA PHE A 381 -1.45 15.20 -7.29
C PHE A 381 -1.69 16.67 -6.96
N THR A 382 -2.51 17.38 -7.75
CA THR A 382 -2.67 18.83 -7.62
C THR A 382 -3.73 19.24 -6.60
N LEU A 383 -4.76 18.41 -6.37
CA LEU A 383 -5.84 18.74 -5.42
C LEU A 383 -5.51 18.38 -3.98
N ASN A 384 -4.70 17.35 -3.75
CA ASN A 384 -4.25 16.93 -2.43
C ASN A 384 -3.02 17.74 -2.00
N ASP A 385 -2.88 18.04 -0.70
CA ASP A 385 -1.73 18.80 -0.19
C ASP A 385 -0.39 18.07 -0.45
N TYR A 386 0.55 18.73 -1.14
CA TYR A 386 1.88 18.17 -1.42
C TYR A 386 2.67 17.78 -0.16
N SER A 387 2.49 18.51 0.93
CA SER A 387 3.14 18.22 2.22
C SER A 387 2.72 16.87 2.78
N ILE A 388 1.45 16.50 2.64
CA ILE A 388 0.91 15.22 3.12
C ILE A 388 1.47 14.10 2.25
N GLN A 389 1.37 14.24 0.93
CA GLN A 389 1.92 13.28 -0.03
C GLN A 389 3.41 13.02 0.25
N PHE A 390 4.20 14.07 0.50
CA PHE A 390 5.62 13.95 0.82
C PHE A 390 5.86 13.11 2.08
N VAL A 391 5.14 13.37 3.17
CA VAL A 391 5.33 12.64 4.44
C VAL A 391 4.99 11.16 4.29
N PHE A 392 3.84 10.85 3.68
CA PHE A 392 3.42 9.47 3.45
C PHE A 392 4.40 8.71 2.56
N TYR A 393 4.78 9.29 1.41
CA TYR A 393 5.75 8.65 0.52
C TYR A 393 7.14 8.51 1.15
N PHE A 394 7.58 9.50 1.94
CA PHE A 394 8.86 9.42 2.63
C PHE A 394 8.88 8.25 3.64
N ILE A 395 7.86 8.12 4.48
CA ILE A 395 7.76 7.01 5.45
C ILE A 395 7.69 5.67 4.70
N TYR A 396 6.88 5.60 3.64
CA TYR A 396 6.71 4.38 2.87
C TYR A 396 8.01 3.94 2.17
N ILE A 397 8.76 4.86 1.56
CA ILE A 397 10.07 4.56 0.96
C ILE A 397 11.02 3.95 2.00
N ASN A 398 11.06 4.52 3.20
CA ASN A 398 11.92 4.02 4.26
C ASN A 398 11.51 2.60 4.70
N LEU A 399 10.20 2.35 4.82
CA LEU A 399 9.63 1.02 5.06
C LEU A 399 10.00 0.04 3.94
N GLN A 400 9.82 0.42 2.68
CA GLN A 400 10.11 -0.40 1.50
C GLN A 400 11.59 -0.79 1.42
N VAL A 401 12.50 0.15 1.68
CA VAL A 401 13.95 -0.14 1.72
C VAL A 401 14.25 -1.09 2.87
N SER A 402 13.71 -0.87 4.07
CA SER A 402 13.93 -1.77 5.22
C SER A 402 13.41 -3.19 4.97
N LEU A 403 12.25 -3.32 4.31
CA LEU A 403 11.69 -4.61 3.90
C LEU A 403 12.55 -5.32 2.86
N ALA A 404 13.16 -4.57 1.93
CA ALA A 404 14.10 -5.14 0.96
C ALA A 404 15.37 -5.70 1.63
N PHE A 405 15.91 -5.01 2.66
CA PHE A 405 17.02 -5.54 3.46
C PHE A 405 16.62 -6.82 4.20
N LEU A 406 15.42 -6.84 4.80
CA LEU A 406 14.89 -8.02 5.47
C LEU A 406 14.77 -9.20 4.49
N LEU A 407 14.15 -8.98 3.33
CA LEU A 407 13.91 -10.06 2.36
C LEU A 407 15.20 -10.53 1.67
N ALA A 408 16.21 -9.66 1.52
CA ALA A 408 17.51 -10.03 0.95
C ALA A 408 18.24 -11.11 1.78
N SER A 409 17.95 -11.24 3.09
CA SER A 409 18.56 -12.29 3.91
C SER A 409 18.07 -13.69 3.51
N PHE A 410 16.83 -13.82 3.03
CA PHE A 410 16.20 -15.10 2.68
C PHE A 410 16.57 -15.61 1.28
N PHE A 411 16.99 -14.72 0.37
CA PHE A 411 17.38 -15.12 -0.98
C PHE A 411 18.89 -15.31 -1.12
N SER A 412 19.29 -16.32 -1.88
CA SER A 412 20.68 -16.59 -2.29
C SER A 412 20.94 -16.34 -3.77
N ASN A 413 19.90 -16.49 -4.61
CA ASN A 413 19.97 -16.34 -6.06
C ASN A 413 19.22 -15.08 -6.51
N VAL A 414 19.84 -14.29 -7.39
CA VAL A 414 19.20 -13.08 -7.94
C VAL A 414 17.94 -13.43 -8.74
N LYS A 415 17.98 -14.49 -9.56
CA LYS A 415 16.84 -14.88 -10.42
C LYS A 415 15.57 -15.22 -9.62
N THR A 416 15.73 -15.94 -8.50
CA THR A 416 14.59 -16.27 -7.63
C THR A 416 14.07 -15.01 -6.95
N ALA A 417 14.97 -14.17 -6.44
CA ALA A 417 14.59 -12.90 -5.81
C ALA A 417 13.86 -11.96 -6.77
N THR A 418 14.33 -11.83 -8.02
CA THR A 418 13.69 -11.01 -9.05
C THR A 418 12.25 -11.46 -9.30
N VAL A 419 12.04 -12.77 -9.51
CA VAL A 419 10.72 -13.30 -9.87
C VAL A 419 9.76 -13.18 -8.69
N THR A 420 10.19 -13.57 -7.49
CA THR A 420 9.35 -13.45 -6.29
C THR A 420 9.01 -12.00 -5.97
N ALA A 421 9.93 -11.05 -6.19
CA ALA A 421 9.66 -9.63 -5.98
C ALA A 421 8.60 -9.11 -6.95
N TYR A 422 8.71 -9.39 -8.25
CA TYR A 422 7.71 -8.94 -9.23
C TYR A 422 6.34 -9.59 -9.01
N ILE A 423 6.30 -10.90 -8.70
CA ILE A 423 5.05 -11.58 -8.31
C ILE A 423 4.44 -10.90 -7.08
N GLY A 424 5.27 -10.54 -6.10
CA GLY A 424 4.86 -9.74 -4.94
C GLY A 424 4.22 -8.41 -5.36
N VAL A 425 4.91 -7.59 -6.16
CA VAL A 425 4.41 -6.27 -6.61
C VAL A 425 3.05 -6.38 -7.30
N PHE A 426 2.93 -7.25 -8.31
CA PHE A 426 1.67 -7.43 -9.04
C PHE A 426 0.58 -8.03 -8.16
N GLY A 427 0.91 -9.08 -7.41
CA GLY A 427 -0.01 -9.78 -6.51
C GLY A 427 -0.56 -8.85 -5.43
N THR A 428 0.27 -8.00 -4.83
CA THR A 428 -0.16 -6.98 -3.87
C THR A 428 -1.17 -6.04 -4.49
N GLY A 429 -0.89 -5.43 -5.64
CA GLY A 429 -1.82 -4.46 -6.23
C GLY A 429 -3.16 -5.09 -6.65
N LEU A 430 -3.14 -6.31 -7.21
CA LEU A 430 -4.37 -7.04 -7.55
C LEU A 430 -5.17 -7.44 -6.30
N LEU A 431 -4.51 -8.03 -5.30
CA LEU A 431 -5.16 -8.44 -4.06
C LEU A 431 -5.71 -7.21 -3.30
N SER A 432 -5.02 -6.07 -3.36
CA SER A 432 -5.52 -4.85 -2.75
C SER A 432 -6.75 -4.31 -3.47
N GLY A 433 -6.71 -4.21 -4.81
CA GLY A 433 -7.82 -3.68 -5.60
C GLY A 433 -9.07 -4.56 -5.59
N PHE A 434 -8.92 -5.89 -5.66
CA PHE A 434 -10.06 -6.79 -5.79
C PHE A 434 -10.56 -7.37 -4.47
N LEU A 435 -9.73 -7.42 -3.42
CA LEU A 435 -10.10 -7.99 -2.13
C LEU A 435 -10.08 -6.96 -1.00
N PHE A 436 -8.99 -6.20 -0.86
CA PHE A 436 -8.89 -5.26 0.27
C PHE A 436 -9.84 -4.05 0.13
N GLN A 437 -9.98 -3.51 -1.09
CA GLN A 437 -10.92 -2.41 -1.37
C GLN A 437 -12.35 -2.75 -0.94
N PHE A 438 -12.81 -3.98 -1.23
CA PHE A 438 -14.16 -4.44 -0.84
C PHE A 438 -14.38 -4.36 0.67
N PHE A 439 -13.37 -4.71 1.48
CA PHE A 439 -13.45 -4.61 2.94
C PHE A 439 -13.33 -3.17 3.47
N ILE A 440 -12.67 -2.29 2.74
CA ILE A 440 -12.58 -0.86 3.08
C ILE A 440 -13.94 -0.18 2.90
N GLU A 441 -14.63 -0.50 1.81
CA GLU A 441 -15.92 0.10 1.44
C GLU A 441 -17.07 -0.41 2.31
N ASP A 442 -16.97 -1.65 2.82
CA ASP A 442 -17.97 -2.19 3.71
C ASP A 442 -17.86 -1.62 5.13
N SER A 443 -18.67 -0.60 5.41
CA SER A 443 -18.86 -0.01 6.74
C SER A 443 -19.26 -1.00 7.85
N SER A 444 -19.80 -2.19 7.50
CA SER A 444 -20.16 -3.22 8.48
C SER A 444 -18.99 -4.11 8.90
N PHE A 445 -17.88 -4.06 8.17
CA PHE A 445 -16.73 -4.91 8.44
C PHE A 445 -15.94 -4.44 9.67
N PRO A 446 -15.53 -5.33 10.59
CA PRO A 446 -14.84 -4.95 11.81
C PRO A 446 -13.48 -4.28 11.52
N ARG A 447 -13.28 -3.05 12.03
CA ARG A 447 -12.03 -2.28 11.86
C ARG A 447 -10.76 -3.02 12.28
N GLY A 448 -10.84 -3.89 13.31
CA GLY A 448 -9.70 -4.66 13.78
C GLY A 448 -9.10 -5.60 12.72
N TRP A 449 -9.93 -6.17 11.83
CA TRP A 449 -9.45 -7.01 10.74
C TRP A 449 -8.81 -6.21 9.61
N ILE A 450 -9.31 -4.99 9.36
CA ILE A 450 -8.69 -4.06 8.40
C ILE A 450 -7.28 -3.71 8.87
N ILE A 451 -7.13 -3.31 10.13
CA ILE A 451 -5.83 -3.00 10.74
C ILE A 451 -4.86 -4.20 10.67
N PHE A 452 -5.36 -5.42 10.88
CA PHE A 452 -4.53 -6.62 10.76
C PHE A 452 -4.01 -6.84 9.33
N MET A 453 -4.84 -6.58 8.32
CA MET A 453 -4.44 -6.65 6.92
C MET A 453 -3.45 -5.53 6.56
N GLU A 454 -3.63 -4.32 7.11
CA GLU A 454 -2.71 -3.19 6.94
C GLU A 454 -1.31 -3.45 7.50
N LEU A 455 -1.13 -4.43 8.39
CA LEU A 455 0.19 -4.89 8.85
C LEU A 455 1.05 -5.47 7.70
N TYR A 456 0.44 -5.72 6.54
CA TYR A 456 1.17 -5.96 5.31
C TYR A 456 1.44 -4.62 4.60
N PRO A 457 2.71 -4.18 4.44
CA PRO A 457 3.05 -2.86 3.90
C PRO A 457 2.42 -2.55 2.53
N GLY A 458 2.14 -3.57 1.73
CA GLY A 458 1.47 -3.40 0.45
C GLY A 458 0.03 -2.88 0.58
N PHE A 459 -0.71 -3.35 1.58
CA PHE A 459 -2.09 -2.94 1.83
C PHE A 459 -2.16 -1.57 2.50
N ALA A 460 -1.23 -1.25 3.41
CA ALA A 460 -1.10 0.09 3.97
C ALA A 460 -0.88 1.16 2.88
N LEU A 461 -0.01 0.89 1.89
CA LEU A 461 0.18 1.78 0.74
C LEU A 461 -1.11 1.94 -0.06
N TYR A 462 -1.79 0.83 -0.36
CA TYR A 462 -3.02 0.86 -1.12
C TYR A 462 -4.09 1.72 -0.43
N ARG A 463 -4.26 1.55 0.89
CA ARG A 463 -5.21 2.35 1.68
C ARG A 463 -4.96 3.85 1.52
N VAL A 464 -3.70 4.28 1.63
CA VAL A 464 -3.31 5.69 1.49
C VAL A 464 -3.63 6.23 0.10
N LEU A 465 -3.28 5.47 -0.94
CA LEU A 465 -3.52 5.89 -2.33
C LEU A 465 -5.00 5.91 -2.68
N TYR A 466 -5.78 4.97 -2.16
CA TYR A 466 -7.22 4.91 -2.33
C TYR A 466 -7.89 6.15 -1.72
N GLU A 467 -7.54 6.50 -0.48
CA GLU A 467 -8.13 7.67 0.20
C GLU A 467 -7.74 9.01 -0.46
N PHE A 468 -6.50 9.13 -0.96
CA PHE A 468 -6.10 10.29 -1.77
C PHE A 468 -6.87 10.37 -3.08
N ALA A 469 -7.13 9.24 -3.73
CA ALA A 469 -7.91 9.20 -4.96
C ALA A 469 -9.37 9.62 -4.70
N GLN A 470 -9.99 9.08 -3.65
CA GLN A 470 -11.36 9.43 -3.27
C GLN A 470 -11.50 10.90 -2.88
N SER A 471 -10.55 11.43 -2.12
CA SER A 471 -10.54 12.84 -1.73
C SER A 471 -10.32 13.76 -2.93
N ALA A 472 -9.48 13.38 -3.89
CA ALA A 472 -9.27 14.15 -5.12
C ALA A 472 -10.53 14.15 -6.01
N THR A 473 -11.19 13.00 -6.19
CA THR A 473 -12.45 12.89 -6.95
C THR A 473 -13.54 13.73 -6.29
N SER A 474 -13.70 13.61 -4.97
CA SER A 474 -14.70 14.37 -4.20
C SER A 474 -14.46 15.88 -4.25
N GLY A 475 -13.20 16.32 -4.12
CA GLY A 475 -12.82 17.73 -4.25
C GLY A 475 -13.06 18.26 -5.66
N SER A 476 -12.70 17.48 -6.68
CA SER A 476 -12.92 17.83 -8.09
C SER A 476 -14.40 18.04 -8.41
N ASN A 477 -15.26 17.12 -7.98
CA ASN A 477 -16.70 17.18 -8.21
C ASN A 477 -17.38 18.32 -7.44
N SER A 478 -16.87 18.65 -6.24
CA SER A 478 -17.43 19.69 -5.38
C SER A 478 -16.85 21.08 -5.65
N GLY A 479 -15.86 21.20 -6.54
CA GLY A 479 -15.11 22.44 -6.76
C GLY A 479 -14.26 22.87 -5.55
N THR A 480 -13.96 21.94 -4.64
CA THR A 480 -13.16 22.16 -3.42
C THR A 480 -11.78 21.51 -3.53
N ASN A 481 -10.95 21.69 -2.51
CA ASN A 481 -9.64 21.05 -2.46
C ASN A 481 -9.77 19.58 -2.05
N GLY A 482 -8.74 18.77 -2.34
CA GLY A 482 -8.62 17.40 -1.85
C GLY A 482 -8.19 17.34 -0.38
N MET A 483 -7.54 16.24 0.01
CA MET A 483 -7.18 15.95 1.39
C MET A 483 -6.16 16.94 1.96
N ARG A 484 -6.44 17.44 3.18
CA ARG A 484 -5.61 18.33 3.99
C ARG A 484 -5.26 17.71 5.34
N TRP A 485 -4.33 18.34 6.07
CA TRP A 485 -3.83 17.83 7.36
C TRP A 485 -4.92 17.71 8.43
N GLN A 486 -5.95 18.55 8.34
CA GLN A 486 -7.09 18.52 9.26
C GLN A 486 -7.94 17.27 9.04
N ASP A 487 -8.08 16.85 7.79
CA ASP A 487 -8.92 15.71 7.39
C ASP A 487 -8.34 14.38 7.90
N LEU A 488 -7.02 14.26 8.08
CA LEU A 488 -6.40 13.05 8.66
C LEU A 488 -6.93 12.69 10.05
N SER A 489 -7.49 13.66 10.78
CA SER A 489 -8.01 13.43 12.13
C SER A 489 -9.45 12.96 12.16
N ASP A 490 -10.09 12.84 11.00
CA ASP A 490 -11.47 12.36 10.89
C ASP A 490 -11.51 10.84 11.14
N ASN A 491 -12.36 10.42 12.08
CA ASN A 491 -12.51 9.01 12.45
C ASN A 491 -13.16 8.14 11.35
N THR A 492 -13.65 8.77 10.27
CA THR A 492 -14.19 8.09 9.10
C THR A 492 -13.09 7.66 8.13
N ASN A 493 -12.02 8.44 8.00
CA ASN A 493 -10.88 8.10 7.14
C ASN A 493 -9.78 7.44 7.98
N GLY A 494 -9.39 6.20 7.66
CA GLY A 494 -8.37 5.45 8.43
C GLY A 494 -6.93 5.98 8.28
N MET A 495 -6.76 7.23 7.86
CA MET A 495 -5.47 7.78 7.41
C MET A 495 -4.46 7.97 8.54
N LYS A 496 -4.93 8.40 9.71
CA LYS A 496 -4.07 8.57 10.90
C LYS A 496 -3.56 7.23 11.42
N GLU A 497 -4.43 6.23 11.48
CA GLU A 497 -4.08 4.87 11.90
C GLU A 497 -3.03 4.27 10.98
N VAL A 498 -3.26 4.32 9.66
CA VAL A 498 -2.33 3.78 8.67
C VAL A 498 -0.98 4.50 8.72
N LEU A 499 -0.95 5.82 8.93
CA LEU A 499 0.29 6.57 9.11
C LEU A 499 1.10 6.08 10.33
N ILE A 500 0.41 5.84 11.46
CA ILE A 500 1.03 5.31 12.68
C ILE A 500 1.56 3.88 12.44
N ILE A 501 0.77 3.03 11.78
CA ILE A 501 1.14 1.65 11.45
C ILE A 501 2.39 1.64 10.58
N MET A 502 2.42 2.36 9.46
CA MET A 502 3.59 2.39 8.56
C MET A 502 4.85 2.91 9.25
N PHE A 503 4.72 3.92 10.12
CA PHE A 503 5.86 4.42 10.88
C PHE A 503 6.38 3.38 11.88
N ALA A 504 5.48 2.71 12.62
CA ALA A 504 5.85 1.66 13.57
C ALA A 504 6.49 0.46 12.85
N GLU A 505 5.90 0.02 11.74
CA GLU A 505 6.42 -1.05 10.90
C GLU A 505 7.81 -0.74 10.38
N TRP A 506 8.05 0.48 9.90
CA TRP A 506 9.37 0.87 9.40
C TRP A 506 10.44 0.65 10.46
N ILE A 507 10.21 1.16 11.68
CA ILE A 507 11.17 1.02 12.78
C ILE A 507 11.37 -0.45 13.13
N VAL A 508 10.29 -1.23 13.28
CA VAL A 508 10.37 -2.65 13.65
C VAL A 508 11.10 -3.46 12.57
N VAL A 509 10.70 -3.33 11.31
CA VAL A 509 11.30 -4.05 10.17
C VAL A 509 12.77 -3.71 10.01
N LEU A 510 13.17 -2.43 10.20
CA LEU A 510 14.56 -2.02 10.13
C LEU A 510 15.43 -2.71 11.20
N PHE A 511 14.97 -2.76 12.45
CA PHE A 511 15.69 -3.45 13.53
C PHE A 511 15.75 -4.96 13.30
N VAL A 512 14.65 -5.57 12.86
CA VAL A 512 14.61 -7.01 12.55
C VAL A 512 15.54 -7.34 11.37
N ALA A 513 15.55 -6.52 10.32
CA ALA A 513 16.44 -6.69 9.17
C ALA A 513 17.91 -6.66 9.59
N TYR A 514 18.29 -5.66 10.40
CA TYR A 514 19.64 -5.55 10.92
C TYR A 514 20.03 -6.75 11.80
N TYR A 515 19.13 -7.20 12.68
CA TYR A 515 19.36 -8.36 13.54
C TYR A 515 19.57 -9.64 12.73
N ILE A 516 18.68 -9.93 11.78
CA ILE A 516 18.74 -11.14 10.97
C ILE A 516 20.02 -11.17 10.12
N ASP A 517 20.40 -10.06 9.50
CA ASP A 517 21.64 -9.96 8.72
C ASP A 517 22.89 -10.26 9.56
N GLN A 518 22.94 -9.75 10.79
CA GLN A 518 24.04 -10.03 11.73
C GLN A 518 24.12 -11.51 12.14
N VAL A 519 22.98 -12.14 12.40
CA VAL A 519 22.90 -13.57 12.76
C VAL A 519 23.39 -14.45 11.60
N PHE A 520 22.92 -14.19 10.38
CA PHE A 520 23.34 -14.94 9.19
C PHE A 520 24.81 -14.69 8.82
N SER A 521 25.34 -13.48 9.02
CA SER A 521 26.75 -13.18 8.70
C SER A 521 27.75 -13.78 9.69
N THR A 522 27.38 -13.97 10.96
CA THR A 522 28.34 -14.42 12.00
C THR A 522 28.30 -15.94 12.22
N GLY A 523 27.20 -16.61 11.87
CA GLY A 523 27.05 -18.06 12.03
C GLY A 523 27.32 -18.53 13.48
N SER A 524 26.99 -17.69 14.45
CA SER A 524 27.05 -17.93 15.89
C SER A 524 25.83 -17.21 16.46
N GLY A 525 24.91 -17.98 17.06
CA GLY A 525 23.69 -17.45 17.65
C GLY A 525 24.03 -16.51 18.81
N LYS A 526 24.00 -15.21 18.56
CA LYS A 526 24.02 -14.20 19.63
C LYS A 526 22.59 -13.98 20.10
N SER A 527 22.40 -13.77 21.41
CA SER A 527 21.07 -13.60 21.99
C SER A 527 20.35 -12.35 21.45
N PRO A 528 19.00 -12.33 21.44
CA PRO A 528 18.20 -11.22 20.91
C PRO A 528 18.49 -9.84 21.55
N LEU A 529 19.10 -9.82 22.74
CA LEU A 529 19.35 -8.62 23.55
C LEU A 529 20.80 -8.11 23.51
N PHE A 530 21.60 -8.47 22.49
CA PHE A 530 22.98 -8.01 22.37
C PHE A 530 23.13 -6.47 22.36
N PHE A 531 22.09 -5.75 21.93
CA PHE A 531 22.06 -4.28 21.84
C PHE A 531 22.25 -3.58 23.20
N LEU A 532 21.77 -4.15 24.31
CA LEU A 532 21.89 -3.54 25.64
C LEU A 532 23.28 -3.75 26.29
N LYS A 533 24.14 -4.61 25.72
CA LYS A 533 25.50 -4.81 26.22
C LYS A 533 26.50 -3.75 25.74
N GLY A 534 26.10 -2.85 24.83
CA GLY A 534 26.97 -1.78 24.31
C GLY A 534 27.36 -0.69 25.33
N PHE A 535 26.71 -0.65 26.50
CA PHE A 535 26.94 0.37 27.54
C PHE A 535 27.81 -0.07 28.73
N GLN A 536 28.33 -1.30 28.73
CA GLN A 536 29.21 -1.77 29.82
C GLN A 536 30.67 -1.78 29.39
N LYS A 537 31.47 -0.90 30.00
CA LYS A 537 32.94 -0.88 29.91
C LYS A 537 33.50 -2.28 30.19
N LYS A 538 34.36 -2.77 29.31
CA LYS A 538 35.05 -4.06 29.45
C LYS A 538 36.06 -4.03 30.62
N PRO A 539 36.06 -5.01 31.52
CA PRO A 539 37.26 -5.39 32.26
C PRO A 539 38.01 -6.53 31.56
N LEU A 540 39.31 -6.61 31.85
CA LEU A 540 40.29 -7.52 31.25
C LEU A 540 40.23 -8.93 31.88
N SER A 541 40.29 -9.95 31.02
CA SER A 541 40.74 -11.36 31.18
C SER A 541 40.27 -12.24 32.36
N SER A 542 39.76 -13.45 32.05
CA SER A 542 40.39 -14.75 32.42
C SER A 542 39.63 -15.99 31.90
N PHE A 543 40.40 -16.91 31.33
CA PHE A 543 40.31 -18.38 31.14
C PHE A 543 39.00 -19.22 31.16
N LYS A 544 38.91 -20.03 30.09
CA LYS A 544 38.43 -21.43 29.93
C LYS A 544 37.11 -21.88 30.58
N LYS A 545 36.14 -22.24 29.72
CA LYS A 545 35.55 -23.61 29.67
C LYS A 545 34.87 -23.84 28.32
N LEU A 546 35.28 -24.88 27.58
CA LEU A 546 34.60 -25.37 26.39
C LEU A 546 33.40 -26.22 26.79
N SER A 547 32.23 -25.93 26.23
CA SER A 547 31.09 -26.86 26.18
C SER A 547 30.68 -27.06 24.73
N ILE A 548 30.83 -28.29 24.25
CA ILE A 548 30.40 -28.77 22.96
C ILE A 548 28.87 -28.81 22.93
N GLN A 549 28.24 -28.15 21.95
CA GLN A 549 26.89 -28.48 21.53
C GLN A 549 26.75 -28.30 20.02
N ARG A 550 26.56 -29.43 19.33
CA ARG A 550 26.27 -29.54 17.90
C ARG A 550 24.91 -28.90 17.60
N GLN A 551 24.84 -28.04 16.60
CA GLN A 551 23.63 -27.84 15.80
C GLN A 551 23.98 -27.31 14.39
N GLY A 552 23.37 -27.93 13.39
CA GLY A 552 23.77 -27.82 11.98
C GLY A 552 23.25 -26.57 11.27
N SER A 553 23.87 -26.27 10.13
CA SER A 553 23.30 -25.33 9.16
C SER A 553 23.64 -25.75 7.73
N ASN A 554 22.59 -25.84 6.92
CA ASN A 554 22.56 -26.09 5.48
C ASN A 554 23.16 -24.90 4.70
N VAL A 555 24.10 -25.16 3.79
CA VAL A 555 24.44 -24.23 2.70
C VAL A 555 24.61 -25.03 1.40
N LEU A 556 23.80 -24.68 0.41
CA LEU A 556 23.72 -25.21 -0.95
C LEU A 556 24.77 -24.53 -1.83
N ALA A 557 25.64 -25.31 -2.45
CA ALA A 557 26.47 -24.89 -3.57
C ALA A 557 26.32 -25.92 -4.68
N GLN A 558 25.52 -25.58 -5.70
CA GLN A 558 25.51 -26.28 -6.98
C GLN A 558 26.74 -25.80 -7.77
N MET A 559 27.59 -26.74 -8.16
CA MET A 559 28.58 -26.54 -9.23
C MET A 559 28.43 -27.69 -10.19
N GLU A 560 27.78 -27.43 -11.32
CA GLU A 560 27.80 -28.33 -12.46
C GLU A 560 28.02 -27.48 -13.71
N LYS A 561 29.16 -27.70 -14.36
CA LYS A 561 29.32 -27.65 -15.81
C LYS A 561 30.55 -28.49 -16.20
N PRO A 562 30.41 -29.42 -17.14
CA PRO A 562 31.51 -30.24 -17.66
C PRO A 562 32.20 -29.45 -18.77
N ASP A 563 33.53 -29.41 -18.78
CA ASP A 563 34.37 -29.16 -19.97
C ASP A 563 35.85 -29.30 -19.57
N VAL A 564 36.25 -30.51 -19.18
CA VAL A 564 37.68 -30.92 -19.16
C VAL A 564 37.75 -32.43 -19.39
N ILE A 565 37.40 -32.88 -20.59
CA ILE A 565 37.82 -34.19 -21.11
C ILE A 565 38.23 -34.00 -22.57
N GLN A 566 39.36 -33.30 -22.81
CA GLN A 566 40.08 -33.43 -24.09
C GLN A 566 41.54 -32.95 -24.09
N GLU A 567 42.24 -32.96 -22.96
CA GLU A 567 43.69 -32.63 -22.93
C GLU A 567 44.59 -33.64 -22.22
N VAL A 568 44.10 -34.85 -21.87
CA VAL A 568 44.91 -35.86 -21.17
C VAL A 568 45.33 -37.04 -22.08
N ILE A 569 45.10 -36.99 -23.40
CA ILE A 569 45.52 -38.06 -24.34
C ILE A 569 46.45 -37.52 -25.45
N SER A 570 47.33 -36.55 -25.16
CA SER A 570 48.41 -36.19 -26.12
C SER A 570 49.79 -35.91 -25.52
N LEU A 571 49.99 -36.05 -24.20
CA LEU A 571 51.32 -35.88 -23.58
C LEU A 571 52.06 -37.21 -23.37
N GLY A 572 51.94 -38.10 -24.35
CA GLY A 572 52.62 -39.38 -24.37
C GLY A 572 53.00 -39.78 -25.79
N ASN A 573 53.61 -38.88 -26.57
CA ASN A 573 54.55 -39.23 -27.63
C ASN A 573 55.13 -37.99 -28.33
N MET A 574 56.40 -38.13 -28.73
CA MET A 574 57.23 -37.28 -29.59
C MET A 574 58.06 -36.19 -28.91
N GLY A 575 59.38 -36.36 -29.05
CA GLY A 575 60.39 -35.37 -28.78
C GLY A 575 60.75 -34.51 -30.00
N LEU A 576 61.69 -33.61 -29.73
CA LEU A 576 62.55 -32.82 -30.63
C LEU A 576 61.91 -31.73 -31.52
N ASN A 577 62.22 -30.49 -31.09
CA ASN A 577 62.41 -29.21 -31.81
C ASN A 577 61.22 -28.30 -32.15
N PRO A 578 61.42 -26.95 -32.09
CA PRO A 578 60.35 -25.96 -31.87
C PRO A 578 59.89 -25.26 -33.16
N PRO A 579 58.79 -24.49 -33.09
CA PRO A 579 58.91 -23.09 -33.54
C PRO A 579 58.16 -22.06 -32.68
N LEU A 580 58.63 -20.82 -32.86
CA LEU A 580 58.21 -19.56 -32.25
C LEU A 580 56.74 -19.20 -32.49
N HIS A 581 56.08 -18.66 -31.45
CA HIS A 581 55.55 -17.28 -31.46
C HIS A 581 55.04 -16.89 -30.07
N THR A 582 55.79 -16.02 -29.38
CA THR A 582 55.34 -15.29 -28.17
C THR A 582 54.68 -13.99 -28.60
N GLN A 583 53.42 -13.77 -28.19
CA GLN A 583 52.83 -12.44 -28.09
C GLN A 583 52.73 -12.06 -26.61
N HIS A 584 53.27 -10.87 -26.32
CA HIS A 584 53.39 -10.24 -25.01
C HIS A 584 52.04 -10.01 -24.32
N VAL A 585 51.96 -10.35 -23.03
CA VAL A 585 51.16 -9.63 -22.04
C VAL A 585 52.12 -9.12 -20.97
N LYS A 586 52.33 -7.81 -20.97
CA LYS A 586 53.00 -7.05 -19.90
C LYS A 586 52.00 -6.78 -18.77
N ASP A 587 52.54 -6.58 -17.57
CA ASP A 587 51.90 -6.10 -16.33
C ASP A 587 51.66 -7.18 -15.25
N VAL A 588 52.78 -7.68 -14.69
CA VAL A 588 52.87 -8.03 -13.27
C VAL A 588 53.92 -7.09 -12.68
N GLY A 589 53.48 -6.22 -11.76
CA GLY A 589 54.35 -5.27 -11.07
C GLY A 589 55.40 -5.98 -10.23
N ASP A 590 56.59 -5.37 -10.21
CA ASP A 590 57.80 -5.79 -9.52
C ASP A 590 57.57 -6.27 -8.08
N CYS A 591 57.88 -7.55 -7.84
CA CYS A 591 58.23 -8.08 -6.52
C CYS A 591 59.74 -8.36 -6.50
N ASN A 592 60.57 -7.35 -6.81
CA ASN A 592 62.02 -7.48 -6.75
C ASN A 592 62.66 -6.19 -6.22
N GLU A 593 62.55 -5.97 -4.91
CA GLU A 593 63.58 -5.21 -4.19
C GLU A 593 64.08 -6.01 -2.98
N GLY A 594 65.24 -6.62 -3.16
CA GLY A 594 66.25 -6.78 -2.10
C GLY A 594 66.04 -7.85 -1.03
N ARG A 595 66.15 -9.15 -1.40
CA ARG A 595 66.74 -10.24 -0.59
C ARG A 595 66.85 -11.52 -1.44
N PRO A 596 67.98 -12.25 -1.46
CA PRO A 596 68.09 -13.48 -2.24
C PRO A 596 67.34 -14.62 -1.52
N ASN A 597 66.72 -15.51 -2.30
CA ASN A 597 66.01 -16.74 -1.91
C ASN A 597 64.47 -16.66 -1.74
N ALA A 598 63.74 -16.26 -2.79
CA ALA A 598 62.35 -16.69 -2.92
C ALA A 598 62.31 -18.14 -3.43
N ALA A 599 62.36 -19.12 -2.53
CA ALA A 599 62.15 -20.52 -2.88
C ALA A 599 60.66 -20.74 -3.21
N ILE A 600 60.33 -20.97 -4.49
CA ILE A 600 58.97 -21.37 -4.88
C ILE A 600 58.77 -22.82 -4.43
N LYS A 601 58.06 -23.02 -3.31
CA LYS A 601 57.73 -24.35 -2.79
C LYS A 601 56.35 -24.76 -3.30
N LEU A 602 56.31 -25.79 -4.14
CA LEU A 602 55.09 -26.36 -4.71
C LEU A 602 54.63 -27.54 -3.86
N LEU A 603 53.43 -27.45 -3.30
CA LEU A 603 52.79 -28.56 -2.58
C LEU A 603 51.78 -29.24 -3.51
N ALA A 604 52.05 -30.49 -3.88
CA ALA A 604 51.16 -31.30 -4.69
C ALA A 604 50.07 -31.93 -3.79
N ALA A 605 48.81 -31.59 -4.05
CA ALA A 605 47.67 -32.22 -3.37
C ALA A 605 47.39 -33.60 -3.99
N ASP A 606 47.67 -34.65 -3.22
CA ASP A 606 47.62 -36.05 -3.66
C ASP A 606 46.19 -36.50 -3.99
N GLY A 607 46.03 -37.08 -5.18
CA GLY A 607 44.79 -37.63 -5.70
C GLY A 607 44.92 -39.15 -5.77
N ASN A 608 44.02 -39.84 -5.07
CA ASN A 608 44.04 -41.27 -4.83
C ASN A 608 44.13 -42.10 -6.13
N SER A 609 45.32 -42.59 -6.49
CA SER A 609 45.51 -43.74 -7.40
C SER A 609 46.84 -44.42 -7.09
N GLY A 610 46.76 -45.72 -6.77
CA GLY A 610 47.84 -46.51 -6.19
C GLY A 610 49.07 -46.69 -7.11
N GLY A 611 50.24 -46.67 -6.48
CA GLY A 611 51.54 -46.88 -7.14
C GLY A 611 52.75 -46.83 -6.21
N ILE A 612 52.98 -47.93 -5.46
CA ILE A 612 54.28 -48.53 -5.08
C ILE A 612 55.09 -47.89 -3.93
N LEU A 613 55.46 -48.79 -3.00
CA LEU A 613 55.96 -48.70 -1.62
C LEU A 613 57.16 -47.76 -1.31
N ASN A 614 57.88 -47.21 -2.31
CA ASN A 614 59.09 -46.40 -2.06
C ASN A 614 58.82 -44.89 -1.92
N THR A 615 57.67 -44.40 -2.37
CA THR A 615 57.22 -43.01 -2.14
C THR A 615 56.61 -42.84 -0.75
N ILE A 616 56.16 -43.94 -0.12
CA ILE A 616 55.46 -43.91 1.17
C ILE A 616 56.42 -43.57 2.32
N LEU A 617 57.69 -44.01 2.27
CA LEU A 617 58.66 -43.71 3.32
C LEU A 617 59.13 -42.24 3.33
N SER A 618 59.41 -41.65 2.17
CA SER A 618 59.83 -40.24 2.08
C SER A 618 58.70 -39.27 2.38
N VAL A 619 57.45 -39.62 2.03
CA VAL A 619 56.27 -38.83 2.37
C VAL A 619 55.94 -38.93 3.86
N PHE A 620 56.13 -40.09 4.51
CA PHE A 620 55.88 -40.24 5.94
C PHE A 620 56.83 -39.42 6.81
N GLU A 621 58.13 -39.43 6.51
CA GLU A 621 59.11 -38.60 7.25
C GLU A 621 58.82 -37.11 7.09
N HIS A 622 58.48 -36.67 5.87
CA HIS A 622 58.19 -35.27 5.59
C HIS A 622 56.88 -34.79 6.24
N ARG A 623 55.85 -35.64 6.33
CA ARG A 623 54.56 -35.34 7.01
C ARG A 623 54.74 -35.29 8.52
N PHE A 624 55.54 -36.18 9.09
CA PHE A 624 55.85 -36.23 10.52
C PHE A 624 56.65 -35.00 10.96
N PHE A 625 57.70 -34.64 10.20
CA PHE A 625 58.51 -33.46 10.48
C PHE A 625 57.74 -32.15 10.36
N ILE A 626 56.86 -32.01 9.34
CA ILE A 626 56.01 -30.82 9.20
C ILE A 626 55.02 -30.72 10.37
N LYS A 627 54.45 -31.85 10.81
CA LYS A 627 53.53 -31.89 11.95
C LYS A 627 54.22 -31.45 13.25
N GLU A 628 55.39 -32.01 13.56
CA GLU A 628 56.15 -31.66 14.76
C GLU A 628 56.58 -30.19 14.75
N LYS A 629 56.97 -29.66 13.58
CA LYS A 629 57.31 -28.25 13.40
C LYS A 629 56.10 -27.32 13.57
N VAL A 630 54.92 -27.71 13.06
CA VAL A 630 53.68 -26.95 13.27
C VAL A 630 53.27 -26.96 14.75
N GLU A 631 53.36 -28.10 15.42
CA GLU A 631 53.05 -28.24 16.84
C GLU A 631 54.00 -27.39 17.72
N GLN A 632 55.29 -27.31 17.38
CA GLN A 632 56.24 -26.40 18.03
C GLN A 632 55.87 -24.91 17.79
N LEU A 633 55.51 -24.54 16.56
CA LEU A 633 55.09 -23.17 16.22
C LEU A 633 53.78 -22.73 16.90
N LEU A 634 52.94 -23.68 17.33
CA LEU A 634 51.74 -23.40 18.11
C LEU A 634 52.02 -23.16 19.60
N LEU A 635 53.09 -23.75 20.14
CA LEU A 635 53.53 -23.57 21.52
C LEU A 635 54.31 -22.26 21.71
N GLU A 636 55.09 -21.86 20.70
CA GLU A 636 55.79 -20.57 20.63
C GLU A 636 55.36 -19.80 19.37
N PRO A 637 54.29 -18.98 19.45
CA PRO A 637 53.81 -18.22 18.29
C PRO A 637 54.83 -17.16 17.88
N THR A 638 55.70 -17.51 16.94
CA THR A 638 56.67 -16.60 16.33
C THR A 638 56.03 -15.81 15.19
N ILE A 639 56.35 -14.52 15.09
CA ILE A 639 55.85 -13.62 14.03
C ILE A 639 56.38 -14.03 12.63
N ASP A 640 57.39 -14.92 12.59
CA ASP A 640 58.12 -15.32 11.39
C ASP A 640 57.27 -16.09 10.38
N HIS A 641 56.12 -16.64 10.77
CA HIS A 641 55.21 -17.36 9.87
C HIS A 641 53.95 -16.55 9.55
N ALA A 642 53.65 -16.41 8.26
CA ALA A 642 52.47 -15.71 7.77
C ALA A 642 51.20 -16.57 7.90
N ILE A 643 51.30 -17.87 7.64
CA ILE A 643 50.18 -18.83 7.71
C ILE A 643 50.63 -20.07 8.48
N VAL A 644 49.83 -20.51 9.45
CA VAL A 644 50.02 -21.77 10.17
C VAL A 644 48.71 -22.54 10.18
N CYS A 645 48.70 -23.80 9.76
CA CYS A 645 47.54 -24.68 9.74
C CYS A 645 47.87 -25.95 10.51
N ASP A 646 47.00 -26.31 11.44
CA ASP A 646 47.11 -27.46 12.33
C ASP A 646 45.88 -28.35 12.18
N ASP A 647 46.13 -29.57 11.72
CA ASP A 647 45.12 -30.61 11.42
C ASP A 647 43.88 -30.06 10.68
N LEU A 648 44.08 -29.16 9.72
CA LEU A 648 42.96 -28.45 9.09
C LEU A 648 42.15 -29.41 8.22
N LYS A 649 40.84 -29.48 8.47
CA LYS A 649 39.92 -30.41 7.80
C LYS A 649 38.69 -29.70 7.29
N LYS A 650 38.25 -30.08 6.08
CA LYS A 650 36.97 -29.68 5.50
C LYS A 650 36.23 -30.89 4.94
N PHE A 651 35.11 -31.20 5.56
CA PHE A 651 34.15 -32.21 5.11
C PHE A 651 32.90 -31.53 4.57
N TYR A 652 32.48 -31.91 3.37
CA TYR A 652 31.18 -31.56 2.81
C TYR A 652 30.26 -32.80 2.90
N PRO A 653 29.13 -32.72 3.61
CA PRO A 653 28.17 -33.82 3.69
C PRO A 653 27.58 -34.11 2.31
N GLY A 654 27.25 -35.38 2.06
CA GLY A 654 26.63 -35.82 0.81
C GLY A 654 25.23 -35.23 0.62
N ARG A 655 24.88 -34.90 -0.63
CA ARG A 655 23.54 -34.44 -1.05
C ARG A 655 23.12 -35.15 -2.34
N ASP A 656 21.81 -35.31 -2.52
CA ASP A 656 21.20 -35.86 -3.73
C ASP A 656 21.69 -37.28 -4.08
N GLY A 657 21.82 -38.14 -3.07
CA GLY A 657 22.31 -39.51 -3.22
C GLY A 657 23.84 -39.66 -3.30
N ASN A 658 24.59 -38.55 -3.34
CA ASN A 658 26.06 -38.61 -3.38
C ASN A 658 26.68 -38.84 -1.99
N PRO A 659 27.80 -39.59 -1.90
CA PRO A 659 28.54 -39.75 -0.65
C PRO A 659 29.20 -38.44 -0.20
N GLY A 660 29.33 -38.23 1.11
CA GLY A 660 30.06 -37.10 1.66
C GLY A 660 31.54 -37.13 1.27
N LYS A 661 32.13 -35.95 1.03
CA LYS A 661 33.50 -35.83 0.51
C LYS A 661 34.36 -34.95 1.42
N PHE A 662 35.54 -35.45 1.77
CA PHE A 662 36.60 -34.63 2.35
C PHE A 662 37.24 -33.79 1.24
N ALA A 663 37.09 -32.47 1.34
CA ALA A 663 37.78 -31.54 0.47
C ALA A 663 39.19 -31.23 0.97
N VAL A 664 39.40 -31.21 2.29
CA VAL A 664 40.73 -31.07 2.90
C VAL A 664 40.81 -32.05 4.06
N LYS A 665 41.85 -32.89 4.11
CA LYS A 665 42.05 -33.91 5.13
C LYS A 665 43.46 -33.78 5.75
N GLU A 666 43.52 -33.43 7.03
CA GLU A 666 44.76 -33.41 7.83
C GLU A 666 45.85 -32.53 7.20
N LEU A 667 45.52 -31.28 6.92
CA LEU A 667 46.48 -30.34 6.35
C LEU A 667 47.29 -29.67 7.47
N PHE A 668 48.58 -30.00 7.52
CA PHE A 668 49.59 -29.30 8.31
C PHE A 668 50.42 -28.44 7.36
N LEU A 669 50.44 -27.13 7.58
CA LEU A 669 51.12 -26.17 6.71
C LEU A 669 51.68 -25.03 7.54
N ALA A 670 52.94 -24.66 7.33
CA ALA A 670 53.53 -23.45 7.86
C ALA A 670 54.20 -22.69 6.70
N VAL A 671 53.76 -21.47 6.43
CA VAL A 671 54.31 -20.59 5.40
C VAL A 671 55.03 -19.43 6.09
N PRO A 672 56.37 -19.36 5.99
CA PRO A 672 57.17 -18.22 6.47
C PRO A 672 56.75 -16.89 5.84
N ARG A 673 57.00 -15.79 6.53
CA ARG A 673 56.84 -14.44 5.98
C ARG A 673 57.83 -14.20 4.85
N GLY A 674 57.37 -13.56 3.78
CA GLY A 674 58.19 -13.22 2.61
C GLY A 674 58.37 -14.35 1.60
N GLU A 675 57.83 -15.56 1.85
CA GLU A 675 57.86 -16.65 0.89
C GLU A 675 56.68 -16.61 -0.09
N CYS A 676 56.94 -16.95 -1.36
CA CYS A 676 55.90 -17.14 -2.37
C CYS A 676 55.47 -18.62 -2.38
N PHE A 677 54.27 -18.89 -1.86
CA PHE A 677 53.72 -20.24 -1.77
C PHE A 677 52.74 -20.54 -2.91
N GLY A 678 52.99 -21.62 -3.66
CA GLY A 678 52.13 -22.09 -4.75
C GLY A 678 51.46 -23.42 -4.42
N MET A 679 50.13 -23.48 -4.56
CA MET A 679 49.36 -24.72 -4.36
C MET A 679 48.95 -25.32 -5.71
N LEU A 680 49.46 -26.51 -6.02
CA LEU A 680 49.16 -27.25 -7.25
C LEU A 680 48.45 -28.57 -6.94
N GLY A 681 47.63 -29.02 -7.87
CA GLY A 681 46.95 -30.31 -7.76
C GLY A 681 45.85 -30.46 -8.81
N PRO A 682 45.28 -31.66 -8.98
CA PRO A 682 44.19 -31.88 -9.92
C PRO A 682 42.91 -31.13 -9.52
N ASN A 683 41.96 -31.02 -10.45
CA ASN A 683 40.64 -30.46 -10.17
C ASN A 683 39.94 -31.28 -9.07
N GLY A 684 39.37 -30.60 -8.08
CA GLY A 684 38.75 -31.26 -6.92
C GLY A 684 39.70 -31.67 -5.79
N ALA A 685 41.01 -31.37 -5.86
CA ALA A 685 41.98 -31.68 -4.80
C ALA A 685 41.90 -30.79 -3.53
N GLY A 686 40.88 -29.94 -3.42
CA GLY A 686 40.67 -29.12 -2.22
C GLY A 686 41.26 -27.71 -2.23
N LYS A 687 41.99 -27.30 -3.29
CA LYS A 687 42.66 -25.99 -3.37
C LYS A 687 41.76 -24.80 -3.07
N THR A 688 40.64 -24.70 -3.80
CA THR A 688 39.65 -23.63 -3.61
C THR A 688 38.98 -23.71 -2.24
N SER A 689 38.81 -24.91 -1.67
CA SER A 689 38.26 -25.09 -0.33
C SER A 689 39.23 -24.62 0.76
N PHE A 690 40.53 -24.87 0.59
CA PHE A 690 41.56 -24.34 1.47
C PHE A 690 41.59 -22.82 1.44
N ILE A 691 41.69 -22.22 0.24
CA ILE A 691 41.66 -20.75 0.09
C ILE A 691 40.40 -20.19 0.73
N SER A 692 39.22 -20.77 0.45
CA SER A 692 37.94 -20.35 1.03
C SER A 692 37.92 -20.39 2.57
N MET A 693 38.62 -21.34 3.20
CA MET A 693 38.75 -21.38 4.66
C MET A 693 39.68 -20.28 5.17
N MET A 694 40.83 -20.08 4.52
CA MET A 694 41.81 -19.05 4.90
C MET A 694 41.24 -17.64 4.82
N ILE A 695 40.38 -17.39 3.84
CA ILE A 695 39.72 -16.09 3.64
C ILE A 695 38.36 -16.01 4.37
N GLY A 696 38.01 -17.00 5.21
CA GLY A 696 36.79 -16.99 6.03
C GLY A 696 35.45 -17.17 5.30
N LEU A 697 35.44 -17.53 4.01
CA LEU A 697 34.21 -17.85 3.27
C LEU A 697 33.57 -19.16 3.71
N THR A 698 34.37 -20.12 4.18
CA THR A 698 33.89 -21.39 4.73
C THR A 698 34.57 -21.68 6.05
N LYS A 699 33.81 -22.06 7.07
CA LYS A 699 34.40 -22.49 8.34
C LYS A 699 35.07 -23.87 8.18
N PRO A 700 36.24 -24.12 8.80
CA PRO A 700 36.81 -25.46 8.87
C PRO A 700 35.89 -26.41 9.64
N THR A 701 35.86 -27.69 9.26
CA THR A 701 35.10 -28.72 9.97
C THR A 701 35.81 -29.11 11.27
N SER A 702 37.14 -29.17 11.26
CA SER A 702 37.98 -29.31 12.45
C SER A 702 39.40 -28.81 12.14
N GLY A 703 40.25 -28.75 13.17
CA GLY A 703 41.58 -28.14 13.10
C GLY A 703 41.56 -26.64 13.38
N ALA A 704 42.74 -26.03 13.34
CA ALA A 704 42.96 -24.61 13.53
C ALA A 704 43.83 -24.04 12.41
N ALA A 705 43.59 -22.79 12.05
CA ALA A 705 44.50 -22.06 11.16
C ALA A 705 44.66 -20.62 11.64
N TYR A 706 45.87 -20.11 11.47
CA TYR A 706 46.30 -18.82 11.94
C TYR A 706 46.92 -18.03 10.79
N VAL A 707 46.53 -16.76 10.66
CA VAL A 707 47.14 -15.81 9.73
C VAL A 707 47.77 -14.70 10.55
N GLN A 708 49.08 -14.53 10.43
CA GLN A 708 49.86 -13.61 11.27
C GLN A 708 49.59 -13.78 12.78
N GLY A 709 49.38 -15.01 13.24
CA GLY A 709 49.05 -15.33 14.64
C GLY A 709 47.58 -15.17 15.03
N LEU A 710 46.70 -14.70 14.14
CA LEU A 710 45.27 -14.55 14.38
C LEU A 710 44.50 -15.79 13.90
N ASP A 711 43.66 -16.39 14.76
CA ASP A 711 42.83 -17.56 14.40
C ASP A 711 41.69 -17.16 13.45
N ILE A 712 41.59 -17.84 12.30
CA ILE A 712 40.57 -17.63 11.25
C ILE A 712 39.13 -17.87 11.70
N ARG A 713 38.90 -18.44 12.89
CA ARG A 713 37.56 -18.66 13.45
C ARG A 713 37.11 -17.53 14.37
N THR A 714 38.05 -16.80 14.96
CA THR A 714 37.76 -15.83 16.04
C THR A 714 38.17 -14.40 15.71
N HIS A 715 39.18 -14.20 14.86
CA HIS A 715 39.79 -12.89 14.61
C HIS A 715 39.77 -12.47 13.12
N MET A 716 38.78 -12.92 12.35
CA MET A 716 38.70 -12.64 10.90
C MET A 716 38.72 -11.15 10.54
N ASP A 717 38.09 -10.29 11.35
CA ASP A 717 38.06 -8.85 11.05
C ASP A 717 39.47 -8.22 11.05
N GLY A 718 40.36 -8.69 11.95
CA GLY A 718 41.77 -8.28 11.96
C GLY A 718 42.63 -8.98 10.90
N ILE A 719 42.20 -10.14 10.41
CA ILE A 719 42.86 -10.83 9.29
C ILE A 719 42.55 -10.12 7.97
N TYR A 720 41.31 -9.66 7.79
CA TYR A 720 40.89 -8.95 6.59
C TYR A 720 41.62 -7.63 6.37
N SER A 721 42.05 -6.92 7.42
CA SER A 721 42.86 -5.71 7.23
C SER A 721 44.26 -5.97 6.68
N ASN A 722 44.76 -7.20 6.82
CA ASN A 722 46.14 -7.58 6.49
C ASN A 722 46.22 -8.62 5.36
N MET A 723 45.09 -8.92 4.69
CA MET A 723 44.99 -9.95 3.66
C MET A 723 44.27 -9.40 2.42
N GLY A 724 44.96 -9.45 1.27
CA GLY A 724 44.36 -9.18 -0.04
C GLY A 724 43.96 -10.46 -0.76
N VAL A 725 42.78 -10.46 -1.40
CA VAL A 725 42.28 -11.62 -2.17
C VAL A 725 41.88 -11.15 -3.56
N CYS A 726 42.38 -11.84 -4.58
CA CYS A 726 41.94 -11.66 -5.97
C CYS A 726 41.01 -12.82 -6.35
N PRO A 727 39.70 -12.58 -6.55
CA PRO A 727 38.77 -13.63 -6.94
C PRO A 727 39.02 -14.11 -8.38
N GLN A 728 38.65 -15.36 -8.66
CA GLN A 728 38.82 -15.97 -9.99
C GLN A 728 37.94 -15.31 -11.07
N HIS A 729 36.79 -14.75 -10.68
CA HIS A 729 35.92 -13.98 -11.56
C HIS A 729 36.12 -12.50 -11.30
N LYS A 730 36.49 -11.76 -12.36
CA LYS A 730 36.60 -10.29 -12.35
C LYS A 730 35.24 -9.62 -12.33
#